data_AF-A0A2D7GYW0-F1
#
_entry.id   AF-A0A2D7GYW0-F1
#
_cell.length_a   1.000
_cell.length_b   1.000
_cell.length_c   1.000
_cell.angle_alpha   90.00
_cell.angle_beta   90.00
_cell.angle_gamma   90.00
#
_symmetry.space_group_name_H-M   'P 1'
#
loop_
_entity.id
_entity.type
_entity.pdbx_description
1 polymer ?
#
loop_
_entity_poly.entity_id
_entity_poly.type
_entity_poly.pdbx_seq_one_letter_code
_entity_poly.pdbx_strand_id
1 'polypeptide(L)'
;MNNAHLVSCAFFGLPEEADIFHLLGIHASTAHDAKVVKRAMRRRYAQLLANPNTATEEANIVKRYLGEVTALLLEQSHQEGLEHDPAPQQLTDLDQSIIAALIAGGGWNSKTRARLVEIAASYSLTVGGLMRILEALAESAREGDGPLTVERRSEIAIDRTWTAVPTKKSTLSFAENYLTELTDRITPDFSEDNPVLTIKLAVVFGSLTFIAFVLALVVLFSDSKKVDPLVQSNKTEFPSMLAETPATAHPLFSSYPTFARFGIENEFIRRADEVLLLPEEFVALQSELLNSTRSVLPSTWTYRWNAALQTIAAGWPFADPFLVDAVSAQIVQIVHTADAQKKSMPTILQPFDIPSFHVSAPISIAKRIWFTGTLASLSCETKFTIGTRSLIKQLAIPSVSPCSFSDARHAATALVAVELVDRTEFDSNYLLVWEAWINLVKGSFSRTDASLLYVDAIRNLLDEEIDFSRASDSRKVAGRLVSEIHWSANERLRDALLTFYTSPSVSSSELFLLGHLLLGSNEISWFLKPYIVLQEDTLEERIRKAAALELNWPSEVAPETMSWNLQIPAGFSEEIVATWNRSYRDAQILPANAPATLMKLRKMNEAAVSLWIGRPGLAVEQLKPNVYSQADENADELWQLQSPPIDGDWAKMLGRRGIKMDERLDALAELETSAFTDLGHEDARALAQAALTSVYSRVRVAATERIVSQFPKSKNVAVAILDALSDAKSEEQILTLVAQLTEAILPDQTDQFWKAQSRRALVQHALVAGNKSLHMLDAIAAGMTNSLLSEYLLLRPTALPPSHELSPLDAFTMLVDAWKQKLPDYSISTHVKSSTDGILQSILQMQLLYLEILTIEEAHWRGQDAVELLQTADLGNGTSILEQMVIAESKIARHWHVLFQELTQELQNRQDSP
;
A
#
# COMPACT_ATOMS: atom_id res chain seq x y z
N MET A 1 31.12 21.34 -5.07
CA MET A 1 30.23 20.15 -4.96
C MET A 1 30.04 19.56 -6.34
N ASN A 2 30.06 18.23 -6.46
CA ASN A 2 30.02 17.55 -7.75
C ASN A 2 28.61 17.70 -8.37
N ASN A 3 28.48 18.03 -9.66
CA ASN A 3 27.16 18.25 -10.29
C ASN A 3 26.25 17.01 -10.14
N ALA A 4 26.83 15.82 -10.24
CA ALA A 4 26.12 14.56 -10.04
C ALA A 4 25.60 14.36 -8.59
N HIS A 5 26.25 14.95 -7.59
CA HIS A 5 25.82 14.88 -6.19
C HIS A 5 24.56 15.71 -5.96
N LEU A 6 24.54 16.95 -6.45
CA LEU A 6 23.39 17.84 -6.33
C LEU A 6 22.17 17.27 -7.07
N VAL A 7 22.38 16.75 -8.28
CA VAL A 7 21.34 16.06 -9.04
C VAL A 7 20.81 14.84 -8.30
N SER A 8 21.69 14.07 -7.63
CA SER A 8 21.28 12.89 -6.85
C SER A 8 20.52 13.26 -5.57
N CYS A 9 20.93 14.31 -4.87
CA CYS A 9 20.21 14.81 -3.70
C CYS A 9 18.83 15.33 -4.11
N ALA A 10 18.73 16.14 -5.17
CA ALA A 10 17.46 16.62 -5.70
C ALA A 10 16.54 15.47 -6.13
N PHE A 11 17.08 14.46 -6.82
CA PHE A 11 16.31 13.29 -7.29
C PHE A 11 15.71 12.45 -6.16
N PHE A 12 16.35 12.41 -5.00
CA PHE A 12 15.86 11.70 -3.81
C PHE A 12 15.20 12.62 -2.76
N GLY A 13 14.99 13.90 -3.07
CA GLY A 13 14.40 14.87 -2.15
C GLY A 13 15.25 15.15 -0.89
N LEU A 14 16.58 15.04 -1.01
CA LEU A 14 17.54 15.31 0.06
C LEU A 14 18.11 16.73 -0.05
N PRO A 15 18.50 17.36 1.07
CA PRO A 15 19.18 18.65 1.05
C PRO A 15 20.49 18.56 0.26
N GLU A 16 20.85 19.64 -0.44
CA GLU A 16 22.06 19.72 -1.30
C GLU A 16 23.37 19.44 -0.54
N GLU A 17 23.35 19.58 0.78
CA GLU A 17 24.47 19.34 1.71
C GLU A 17 24.51 17.90 2.26
N ALA A 18 23.55 17.05 1.88
CA ALA A 18 23.47 15.67 2.37
C ALA A 18 24.76 14.90 2.03
N ASP A 19 25.40 14.32 3.05
CA ASP A 19 26.60 13.53 2.83
C ASP A 19 26.31 12.24 2.04
N ILE A 20 27.39 11.57 1.60
CA ILE A 20 27.29 10.34 0.80
C ILE A 20 26.60 9.18 1.55
N PHE A 21 26.53 9.24 2.89
CA PHE A 21 25.82 8.26 3.72
C PHE A 21 24.32 8.54 3.74
N HIS A 22 23.91 9.79 3.94
CA HIS A 22 22.52 10.24 3.82
C HIS A 22 21.96 10.00 2.42
N LEU A 23 22.80 10.17 1.39
CA LEU A 23 22.43 9.84 0.02
C LEU A 23 22.02 8.37 -0.11
N LEU A 24 22.73 7.44 0.54
CA LEU A 24 22.33 6.02 0.59
C LEU A 24 21.26 5.70 1.63
N GLY A 25 20.89 6.66 2.49
CA GLY A 25 19.95 6.44 3.60
C GLY A 25 20.58 5.64 4.74
N ILE A 26 21.90 5.80 4.96
CA ILE A 26 22.66 5.23 6.05
C ILE A 26 22.88 6.33 7.10
N HIS A 27 22.53 6.06 8.36
CA HIS A 27 22.81 7.00 9.44
C HIS A 27 24.32 6.98 9.77
N ALA A 28 24.94 8.16 9.86
CA ALA A 28 26.37 8.32 10.13
C ALA A 28 26.85 7.67 11.44
N SER A 29 25.93 7.27 12.33
CA SER A 29 26.22 6.58 13.59
C SER A 29 26.17 5.04 13.51
N THR A 30 25.80 4.46 12.37
CA THR A 30 25.72 2.99 12.21
C THR A 30 27.05 2.42 11.76
N ALA A 31 27.58 1.46 12.53
CA ALA A 31 28.84 0.77 12.23
C ALA A 31 28.87 0.28 10.79
N HIS A 32 29.96 0.63 10.09
CA HIS A 32 30.14 0.56 8.64
C HIS A 32 30.30 -0.88 8.12
N ASP A 33 29.31 -1.75 8.31
CA ASP A 33 29.31 -3.10 7.73
C ASP A 33 28.99 -3.02 6.22
N ALA A 34 29.83 -3.64 5.39
CA ALA A 34 29.63 -3.81 3.96
C ALA A 34 28.24 -4.35 3.59
N LYS A 35 27.61 -5.14 4.47
CA LYS A 35 26.23 -5.62 4.29
C LYS A 35 25.19 -4.50 4.40
N VAL A 36 25.39 -3.51 5.27
CA VAL A 36 24.51 -2.35 5.45
C VAL A 36 24.59 -1.45 4.22
N VAL A 37 25.80 -1.16 3.75
CA VAL A 37 26.03 -0.35 2.53
C VAL A 37 25.37 -0.98 1.31
N LYS A 38 25.54 -2.30 1.11
CA LYS A 38 24.89 -3.03 -0.01
C LYS A 38 23.37 -3.03 0.08
N ARG A 39 22.81 -3.14 1.29
CA ARG A 39 21.35 -3.12 1.51
C ARG A 39 20.76 -1.73 1.27
N ALA A 40 21.46 -0.69 1.71
CA ALA A 40 21.11 0.71 1.51
C ALA A 40 21.12 1.08 0.01
N MET A 41 22.16 0.65 -0.71
CA MET A 41 22.24 0.79 -2.17
C MET A 41 21.05 0.15 -2.89
N ARG A 42 20.69 -1.10 -2.54
CA ARG A 42 19.51 -1.77 -3.12
C ARG A 42 18.21 -1.01 -2.88
N ARG A 43 18.02 -0.41 -1.70
CA ARG A 43 16.84 0.41 -1.40
C ARG A 43 16.80 1.69 -2.24
N ARG A 44 17.92 2.41 -2.36
CA ARG A 44 18.00 3.61 -3.20
C ARG A 44 17.82 3.30 -4.68
N TYR A 45 18.32 2.16 -5.14
CA TYR A 45 18.08 1.71 -6.51
C TYR A 45 16.61 1.35 -6.75
N ALA A 46 15.96 0.68 -5.79
CA ALA A 46 14.52 0.42 -5.86
C ALA A 46 13.69 1.71 -5.86
N GLN A 47 14.09 2.72 -5.08
CA GLN A 47 13.47 4.05 -5.10
C GLN A 47 13.70 4.79 -6.42
N LEU A 48 14.90 4.67 -7.00
CA LEU A 48 15.19 5.21 -8.32
C LEU A 48 14.33 4.52 -9.38
N LEU A 49 14.16 3.20 -9.32
CA LEU A 49 13.33 2.40 -10.24
C LEU A 49 11.82 2.63 -10.08
N ALA A 50 11.37 2.99 -8.88
CA ALA A 50 9.98 3.36 -8.62
C ALA A 50 9.64 4.81 -9.01
N ASN A 51 10.64 5.62 -9.39
CA ASN A 51 10.45 7.02 -9.76
C ASN A 51 9.96 7.14 -11.23
N PRO A 52 8.92 7.91 -11.53
CA PRO A 52 8.42 8.09 -12.91
C PRO A 52 9.48 8.67 -13.87
N ASN A 53 10.51 9.35 -13.34
CA ASN A 53 11.62 9.90 -14.12
C ASN A 53 12.79 8.91 -14.30
N THR A 54 12.58 7.61 -14.06
CA THR A 54 13.58 6.54 -14.24
C THR A 54 14.33 6.58 -15.57
N ALA A 55 13.67 6.99 -16.65
CA ALA A 55 14.22 6.99 -18.00
C ALA A 55 14.95 8.30 -18.38
N THR A 56 15.06 9.29 -17.48
CA THR A 56 15.67 10.59 -17.80
C THR A 56 17.20 10.54 -17.74
N GLU A 57 17.86 11.50 -18.40
CA GLU A 57 19.32 11.65 -18.35
C GLU A 57 19.81 11.95 -16.92
N GLU A 58 19.00 12.65 -16.13
CA GLU A 58 19.25 12.92 -14.71
C GLU A 58 19.25 11.62 -13.88
N ALA A 59 18.25 10.73 -14.05
CA ALA A 59 18.24 9.44 -13.38
C ALA A 59 19.47 8.59 -13.72
N ASN A 60 20.00 8.69 -14.93
CA ASN A 60 21.24 8.01 -15.34
C ASN A 60 22.49 8.59 -14.64
N ILE A 61 22.54 9.92 -14.44
CA ILE A 61 23.60 10.58 -13.66
C ILE A 61 23.53 10.12 -12.20
N VAL A 62 22.33 10.05 -11.62
CA VAL A 62 22.12 9.58 -10.25
C VAL A 62 22.52 8.11 -10.07
N LYS A 63 22.13 7.25 -11.01
CA LYS A 63 22.46 5.82 -11.01
C LYS A 63 23.97 5.57 -11.03
N ARG A 64 24.70 6.30 -11.89
CA ARG A 64 26.16 6.23 -11.96
C ARG A 64 26.81 6.71 -10.67
N TYR A 65 26.32 7.83 -10.13
CA TYR A 65 26.87 8.43 -8.93
C TYR A 65 26.62 7.58 -7.67
N LEU A 66 25.46 6.94 -7.54
CA LEU A 66 25.18 5.97 -6.48
C LEU A 66 26.14 4.77 -6.51
N GLY A 67 26.50 4.29 -7.71
CA GLY A 67 27.49 3.23 -7.88
C GLY A 67 28.88 3.64 -7.39
N GLU A 68 29.33 4.85 -7.77
CA GLU A 68 30.61 5.42 -7.33
C GLU A 68 30.67 5.61 -5.81
N VAL A 69 29.59 6.15 -5.21
CA VAL A 69 29.48 6.33 -3.76
C VAL A 69 29.50 4.99 -3.03
N THR A 70 28.80 3.98 -3.53
CA THR A 70 28.77 2.65 -2.92
C THR A 70 30.14 1.98 -2.93
N ALA A 71 30.89 2.10 -4.03
CA ALA A 71 32.23 1.57 -4.14
C ALA A 71 33.18 2.22 -3.11
N LEU A 72 33.11 3.54 -2.96
CA LEU A 72 33.92 4.31 -2.01
C LEU A 72 33.63 3.92 -0.55
N LEU A 73 32.36 3.74 -0.18
CA LEU A 73 31.98 3.35 1.18
C LEU A 73 32.34 1.90 1.51
N LEU A 74 32.29 1.00 0.53
CA LEU A 74 32.75 -0.38 0.73
C LEU A 74 34.26 -0.45 0.93
N GLU A 75 35.03 0.41 0.28
CA GLU A 75 36.48 0.50 0.48
C GLU A 75 36.83 1.04 1.88
N GLN A 76 36.07 2.02 2.38
CA GLN A 76 36.20 2.55 3.75
C GLN A 76 35.81 1.52 4.83
N SER A 77 34.76 0.72 4.59
CA SER A 77 34.32 -0.35 5.52
C SER A 77 35.38 -1.43 5.76
N HIS A 78 36.30 -1.63 4.81
CA HIS A 78 37.40 -2.58 4.94
C HIS A 78 38.59 -2.05 5.76
N GLN A 79 38.70 -0.73 5.95
CA GLN A 79 39.82 -0.11 6.69
C GLN A 79 39.53 0.10 8.19
N GLU A 80 38.26 0.24 8.60
CA GLU A 80 37.88 0.55 9.98
C GLU A 80 37.68 -0.66 10.92
N GLY A 81 37.87 -1.89 10.42
CA GLY A 81 37.67 -3.12 11.20
C GLY A 81 38.69 -3.39 12.33
N LEU A 82 39.53 -2.43 12.73
CA LEU A 82 40.63 -2.65 13.68
C LEU A 82 40.57 -1.85 14.99
N GLU A 83 39.72 -0.84 15.16
CA GLU A 83 39.63 -0.13 16.44
C GLU A 83 38.18 0.28 16.72
N HIS A 84 37.60 -0.26 17.79
CA HIS A 84 36.31 0.21 18.30
C HIS A 84 36.33 0.24 19.83
N ASP A 85 36.13 1.45 20.36
CA ASP A 85 35.58 1.70 21.69
C ASP A 85 34.18 2.33 21.50
N PRO A 86 33.18 2.06 22.36
CA PRO A 86 31.79 2.32 22.04
C PRO A 86 31.35 3.76 22.36
N ALA A 87 30.68 4.38 21.40
CA ALA A 87 29.96 5.64 21.55
C ALA A 87 28.57 5.45 22.22
N PRO A 88 27.96 6.50 22.80
CA PRO A 88 26.83 6.41 23.73
C PRO A 88 25.50 6.03 23.06
N GLN A 89 24.73 5.13 23.68
CA GLN A 89 23.45 4.62 23.17
C GLN A 89 22.31 5.65 23.33
N GLN A 90 21.66 5.98 22.21
CA GLN A 90 20.38 6.71 22.13
C GLN A 90 19.19 5.76 22.25
N LEU A 91 18.04 6.30 22.69
CA LEU A 91 16.74 5.60 22.75
C LEU A 91 16.41 5.01 21.38
N THR A 92 15.95 3.75 21.35
CA THR A 92 15.69 3.04 20.11
C THR A 92 14.36 3.49 19.49
N ASP A 93 14.22 3.32 18.17
CA ASP A 93 12.97 3.63 17.45
C ASP A 93 11.76 2.88 18.03
N LEU A 94 12.00 1.71 18.64
CA LEU A 94 11.00 0.93 19.36
C LEU A 94 10.54 1.65 20.64
N ASP A 95 11.47 2.17 21.45
CA ASP A 95 11.13 2.88 22.69
C ASP A 95 10.31 4.15 22.39
N GLN A 96 10.69 4.87 21.33
CA GLN A 96 9.98 6.07 20.89
C GLN A 96 8.56 5.75 20.40
N SER A 97 8.39 4.65 19.65
CA SER A 97 7.08 4.25 19.12
C SER A 97 6.16 3.68 20.20
N ILE A 98 6.70 3.01 21.22
CA ILE A 98 5.95 2.58 22.42
C ILE A 98 5.46 3.80 23.22
N ILE A 99 6.33 4.80 23.46
CA ILE A 99 5.96 6.04 24.17
C ILE A 99 4.93 6.85 23.38
N ALA A 100 5.11 6.99 22.06
CA ALA A 100 4.18 7.70 21.20
C ALA A 100 2.79 7.05 21.17
N ALA A 101 2.72 5.71 21.15
CA ALA A 101 1.44 4.99 21.19
C ALA A 101 0.70 5.19 22.52
N LEU A 102 1.42 5.27 23.64
CA LEU A 102 0.85 5.54 24.96
C LEU A 102 0.36 6.98 25.10
N ILE A 103 1.11 7.97 24.60
CA ILE A 103 0.71 9.38 24.63
C ILE A 103 -0.49 9.61 23.72
N ALA A 104 -0.45 9.14 22.47
CA ALA A 104 -1.51 9.35 21.48
C ALA A 104 -2.84 8.67 21.86
N GLY A 105 -2.81 7.64 22.71
CA GLY A 105 -4.02 6.98 23.19
C GLY A 105 -4.46 7.39 24.59
N GLY A 106 -3.84 8.42 25.20
CA GLY A 106 -4.22 8.92 26.52
C GLY A 106 -3.86 7.99 27.69
N GLY A 107 -2.74 7.26 27.57
CA GLY A 107 -2.24 6.34 28.59
C GLY A 107 -2.57 4.86 28.32
N TRP A 108 -2.44 4.02 29.35
CA TRP A 108 -2.65 2.57 29.25
C TRP A 108 -4.15 2.20 29.30
N ASN A 109 -4.71 1.77 28.17
CA ASN A 109 -6.10 1.33 28.03
C ASN A 109 -6.22 0.22 26.96
N SER A 110 -7.42 -0.32 26.75
CA SER A 110 -7.63 -1.42 25.78
C SER A 110 -7.20 -1.07 24.36
N LYS A 111 -7.32 0.20 23.97
CA LYS A 111 -6.94 0.75 22.65
C LYS A 111 -5.42 0.87 22.49
N THR A 112 -4.71 1.38 23.49
CA THR A 112 -3.23 1.42 23.46
C THR A 112 -2.60 0.04 23.62
N ARG A 113 -3.25 -0.88 24.34
CA ARG A 113 -2.79 -2.27 24.47
C ARG A 113 -2.81 -3.02 23.13
N ALA A 114 -3.86 -2.86 22.33
CA ALA A 114 -3.93 -3.43 20.98
C ALA A 114 -2.84 -2.85 20.06
N ARG A 115 -2.65 -1.52 20.11
CA ARG A 115 -1.63 -0.80 19.34
C ARG A 115 -0.20 -1.18 19.72
N LEU A 116 0.08 -1.43 21.00
CA LEU A 116 1.39 -1.89 21.47
C LEU A 116 1.68 -3.34 21.12
N VAL A 117 0.67 -4.21 21.06
CA VAL A 117 0.80 -5.58 20.56
C VAL A 117 1.14 -5.58 19.06
N GLU A 118 0.57 -4.64 18.30
CA GLU A 118 0.85 -4.47 16.87
C GLU A 118 2.26 -3.90 16.62
N ILE A 119 2.72 -2.95 17.45
CA ILE A 119 4.11 -2.45 17.45
C ILE A 119 5.08 -3.58 17.85
N ALA A 120 4.76 -4.41 18.85
CA ALA A 120 5.59 -5.55 19.17
C ALA A 120 5.71 -6.55 18.01
N ALA A 121 4.61 -6.80 17.29
CA ALA A 121 4.61 -7.67 16.12
C ALA A 121 5.49 -7.13 14.98
N SER A 122 5.46 -5.81 14.72
CA SER A 122 6.29 -5.19 13.66
C SER A 122 7.78 -5.24 13.96
N TYR A 123 8.16 -5.31 15.23
CA TYR A 123 9.55 -5.51 15.70
C TYR A 123 9.86 -6.98 16.08
N SER A 124 8.98 -7.94 15.76
CA SER A 124 9.13 -9.38 16.06
C SER A 124 9.32 -9.71 17.56
N LEU A 125 8.74 -8.89 18.44
CA LEU A 125 8.77 -9.08 19.88
C LEU A 125 7.59 -9.94 20.34
N THR A 126 7.87 -10.84 21.30
CA THR A 126 6.81 -11.60 21.96
C THR A 126 6.08 -10.74 22.99
N VAL A 127 4.83 -11.12 23.31
CA VAL A 127 4.02 -10.45 24.35
C VAL A 127 4.76 -10.39 25.69
N GLY A 128 5.54 -11.43 26.03
CA GLY A 128 6.40 -11.44 27.23
C GLY A 128 7.61 -10.50 27.14
N GLY A 129 8.15 -10.25 25.95
CA GLY A 129 9.21 -9.27 25.73
C GLY A 129 8.72 -7.83 25.85
N LEU A 130 7.54 -7.53 25.28
CA LEU A 130 6.88 -6.24 25.39
C LEU A 130 6.54 -5.89 26.85
N MET A 131 6.01 -6.84 27.62
CA MET A 131 5.66 -6.62 29.03
C MET A 131 6.89 -6.29 29.89
N ARG A 132 8.06 -6.88 29.62
CA ARG A 132 9.30 -6.59 30.36
C ARG A 132 9.90 -5.23 30.03
N ILE A 133 9.75 -4.75 28.78
CA ILE A 133 10.18 -3.40 28.37
C ILE A 133 9.28 -2.35 29.04
N LEU A 134 7.97 -2.61 29.09
CA LEU A 134 7.00 -1.76 29.78
C LEU A 134 7.19 -1.76 31.29
N GLU A 135 7.52 -2.92 31.90
CA GLU A 135 7.91 -3.00 33.32
C GLU A 135 9.17 -2.18 33.60
N ALA A 136 10.21 -2.27 32.76
CA ALA A 136 11.43 -1.46 32.93
C ALA A 136 11.18 0.06 32.79
N LEU A 137 10.31 0.48 31.84
CA LEU A 137 9.89 1.87 31.68
C LEU A 137 9.03 2.36 32.85
N ALA A 138 8.16 1.50 33.38
CA ALA A 138 7.27 1.81 34.51
C ALA A 138 8.02 1.83 35.85
N GLU A 139 9.02 0.95 36.05
CA GLU A 139 9.93 0.95 37.20
C GLU A 139 10.75 2.25 37.22
N SER A 140 11.29 2.66 36.07
CA SER A 140 12.01 3.94 35.91
C SER A 140 11.11 5.17 36.14
N ALA A 141 9.84 5.13 35.75
CA ALA A 141 8.90 6.23 35.99
C ALA A 141 8.44 6.32 37.46
N ARG A 142 8.48 5.21 38.21
CA ARG A 142 8.07 5.13 39.63
C ARG A 142 9.12 5.65 40.61
N GLU A 143 10.40 5.61 40.26
CA GLU A 143 11.50 6.08 41.11
C GLU A 143 11.67 7.61 41.12
N GLY A 144 10.88 8.36 40.35
CA GLY A 144 10.84 9.83 40.38
C GLY A 144 11.93 10.55 39.57
N ASP A 145 12.91 9.81 39.05
CA ASP A 145 13.91 10.32 38.10
C ASP A 145 13.76 9.57 36.78
N GLY A 146 13.21 10.24 35.76
CA GLY A 146 12.95 9.65 34.45
C GLY A 146 14.21 9.15 33.72
N PRO A 147 14.06 8.46 32.57
CA PRO A 147 15.13 7.76 31.84
C PRO A 147 16.20 8.66 31.19
N LEU A 148 16.32 9.92 31.64
CA LEU A 148 17.12 10.97 31.03
C LEU A 148 18.25 11.51 31.92
N THR A 149 18.45 11.02 33.14
CA THR A 149 19.59 11.46 33.94
C THR A 149 20.90 10.82 33.45
N VAL A 150 21.85 11.68 33.12
CA VAL A 150 23.12 11.36 32.45
C VAL A 150 24.00 10.41 33.29
N GLU A 151 23.77 10.36 34.59
CA GLU A 151 24.66 9.76 35.59
C GLU A 151 24.54 8.23 35.73
N ARG A 152 23.45 7.59 35.25
CA ARG A 152 23.28 6.12 35.33
C ARG A 152 23.46 5.35 34.02
N ARG A 153 23.78 6.02 32.89
CA ARG A 153 23.96 5.36 31.58
C ARG A 153 25.17 4.40 31.51
N SER A 154 26.03 4.36 32.54
CA SER A 154 27.28 3.59 32.55
C SER A 154 27.27 2.32 33.40
N GLU A 155 26.25 2.05 34.22
CA GLU A 155 26.35 1.00 35.25
C GLU A 155 25.55 -0.29 34.98
N ILE A 156 24.58 -0.29 34.07
CA ILE A 156 23.75 -1.49 33.81
C ILE A 156 24.06 -2.04 32.43
N ALA A 157 25.01 -2.98 32.37
CA ALA A 157 25.21 -3.81 31.19
C ALA A 157 24.02 -4.76 31.05
N ILE A 158 23.08 -4.43 30.17
CA ILE A 158 22.01 -5.36 29.78
C ILE A 158 22.65 -6.46 28.93
N ASP A 159 22.76 -7.66 29.49
CA ASP A 159 23.22 -8.85 28.79
C ASP A 159 22.28 -9.14 27.60
N ARG A 160 22.85 -9.24 26.38
CA ARG A 160 22.14 -9.44 25.10
C ARG A 160 22.36 -10.82 24.49
N THR A 161 22.83 -11.79 25.28
CA THR A 161 23.03 -13.19 24.86
C THR A 161 21.76 -13.91 24.39
N TRP A 162 20.57 -13.33 24.61
CA TRP A 162 19.25 -13.87 24.23
C TRP A 162 18.78 -13.53 22.80
N THR A 163 19.57 -12.83 21.99
CA THR A 163 19.23 -12.52 20.58
C THR A 163 19.51 -13.66 19.59
N ALA A 164 20.02 -14.80 20.05
CA ALA A 164 20.15 -16.01 19.24
C ALA A 164 18.85 -16.83 19.25
N VAL A 165 18.09 -16.77 18.15
CA VAL A 165 16.86 -17.56 17.93
C VAL A 165 17.22 -19.01 17.54
N PRO A 166 16.67 -20.06 18.18
CA PRO A 166 16.64 -21.40 17.62
C PRO A 166 15.60 -21.46 16.50
N THR A 167 16.01 -21.91 15.32
CA THR A 167 15.14 -22.08 14.16
C THR A 167 14.12 -23.22 14.38
N LYS A 168 12.83 -22.88 14.46
CA LYS A 168 11.74 -23.82 14.13
C LYS A 168 10.54 -23.11 13.49
N LYS A 169 9.87 -23.88 12.62
CA LYS A 169 8.95 -23.49 11.54
C LYS A 169 7.63 -22.86 12.02
N SER A 170 7.07 -22.03 11.12
CA SER A 170 5.82 -21.27 11.16
C SER A 170 4.56 -22.05 11.57
N THR A 171 3.59 -21.39 12.21
CA THR A 171 2.15 -21.68 12.02
C THR A 171 1.20 -20.52 12.38
N LEU A 172 0.15 -20.42 11.56
CA LEU A 172 -1.14 -19.76 11.71
C LEU A 172 -1.82 -20.07 13.07
N SER A 173 -2.23 -19.06 13.84
CA SER A 173 -2.64 -19.23 15.26
C SER A 173 -4.08 -18.90 15.64
N PHE A 174 -5.06 -18.84 14.73
CA PHE A 174 -6.45 -18.58 15.14
C PHE A 174 -7.37 -19.81 15.06
N ALA A 175 -7.21 -20.65 14.04
CA ALA A 175 -8.00 -21.89 13.91
C ALA A 175 -7.51 -23.02 14.84
N GLU A 176 -6.20 -23.07 15.12
CA GLU A 176 -5.62 -24.06 16.05
C GLU A 176 -5.99 -23.79 17.51
N ASN A 177 -6.18 -22.54 17.93
CA ASN A 177 -6.58 -22.25 19.32
C ASN A 177 -8.03 -22.68 19.61
N TYR A 178 -8.93 -22.56 18.64
CA TYR A 178 -10.30 -23.07 18.78
C TYR A 178 -10.35 -24.60 18.73
N LEU A 179 -9.48 -25.23 17.91
CA LEU A 179 -9.35 -26.68 17.84
C LEU A 179 -8.64 -27.26 19.07
N THR A 180 -7.61 -26.61 19.61
CA THR A 180 -6.94 -27.06 20.85
C THR A 180 -7.81 -26.85 22.08
N GLU A 181 -8.63 -25.80 22.15
CA GLU A 181 -9.59 -25.63 23.25
C GLU A 181 -10.72 -26.69 23.20
N LEU A 182 -11.13 -27.13 22.01
CA LEU A 182 -12.02 -28.27 21.80
C LEU A 182 -11.32 -29.62 22.07
N THR A 183 -10.05 -29.74 21.71
CA THR A 183 -9.25 -30.96 21.89
C THR A 183 -8.90 -31.14 23.37
N ASP A 184 -8.48 -30.11 24.10
CA ASP A 184 -8.15 -30.18 25.53
C ASP A 184 -9.39 -30.42 26.42
N ARG A 185 -10.59 -30.05 25.95
CA ARG A 185 -11.85 -30.40 26.63
C ARG A 185 -12.32 -31.83 26.39
N ILE A 186 -11.83 -32.49 25.34
CA ILE A 186 -12.27 -33.84 24.95
C ILE A 186 -11.19 -34.90 25.23
N THR A 187 -9.91 -34.50 25.27
CA THR A 187 -8.76 -35.43 25.39
C THR A 187 -8.61 -36.11 26.76
N PRO A 188 -9.08 -35.58 27.92
CA PRO A 188 -8.99 -36.34 29.17
C PRO A 188 -9.85 -37.61 29.18
N ASP A 189 -10.92 -37.66 28.38
CA ASP A 189 -11.89 -38.77 28.37
C ASP A 189 -11.56 -39.87 27.34
N PHE A 190 -10.43 -39.79 26.63
CA PHE A 190 -10.00 -40.79 25.64
C PHE A 190 -8.93 -41.77 26.15
N SER A 191 -8.60 -41.75 27.44
CA SER A 191 -7.60 -42.65 28.03
C SER A 191 -8.17 -43.85 28.79
N GLU A 192 -9.50 -43.99 28.89
CA GLU A 192 -10.16 -45.15 29.51
C GLU A 192 -11.18 -45.78 28.55
N ASP A 193 -11.05 -47.09 28.31
CA ASP A 193 -11.96 -47.91 27.49
C ASP A 193 -13.38 -47.93 28.11
N ASN A 194 -14.21 -46.95 27.75
CA ASN A 194 -15.60 -46.87 28.20
C ASN A 194 -16.57 -47.13 27.03
N PRO A 195 -17.36 -48.23 27.02
CA PRO A 195 -18.27 -48.57 25.92
C PRO A 195 -19.39 -47.53 25.70
N VAL A 196 -19.62 -46.64 26.66
CA VAL A 196 -20.57 -45.52 26.54
C VAL A 196 -20.03 -44.43 25.59
N LEU A 197 -18.70 -44.28 25.47
CA LEU A 197 -18.04 -43.32 24.59
C LEU A 197 -18.18 -43.73 23.12
N THR A 198 -18.11 -45.03 22.82
CA THR A 198 -18.29 -45.56 21.46
C THR A 198 -19.70 -45.30 20.94
N ILE A 199 -20.71 -45.43 21.81
CA ILE A 199 -22.11 -45.13 21.48
C ILE A 199 -22.29 -43.63 21.24
N LYS A 200 -21.69 -42.76 22.08
CA LYS A 200 -21.74 -41.30 21.87
C LYS A 200 -21.05 -40.87 20.58
N LEU A 201 -19.88 -41.43 20.26
CA LEU A 201 -19.20 -41.16 18.99
C LEU A 201 -20.03 -41.63 17.79
N ALA A 202 -20.64 -42.82 17.86
CA ALA A 202 -21.51 -43.32 16.80
C ALA A 202 -22.73 -42.41 16.58
N VAL A 203 -23.29 -41.83 17.64
CA VAL A 203 -24.38 -40.84 17.53
C VAL A 203 -23.89 -39.54 16.91
N VAL A 204 -22.72 -39.03 17.30
CA VAL A 204 -22.15 -37.80 16.72
C VAL A 204 -21.84 -37.99 15.24
N PHE A 205 -21.13 -39.05 14.86
CA PHE A 205 -20.83 -39.34 13.46
C PHE A 205 -22.09 -39.65 12.66
N GLY A 206 -23.05 -40.38 13.23
CA GLY A 206 -24.36 -40.61 12.61
C GLY A 206 -25.12 -39.31 12.33
N SER A 207 -25.13 -38.37 13.28
CA SER A 207 -25.76 -37.07 13.12
C SER A 207 -25.08 -36.19 12.07
N LEU A 208 -23.75 -36.21 12.02
CA LEU A 208 -22.96 -35.46 11.03
C LEU A 208 -23.19 -36.00 9.62
N THR A 209 -23.28 -37.33 9.48
CA THR A 209 -23.58 -37.99 8.21
C THR A 209 -25.03 -37.70 7.77
N PHE A 210 -25.97 -37.64 8.71
CA PHE A 210 -27.36 -37.29 8.43
C PHE A 210 -27.50 -35.82 7.99
N ILE A 211 -26.77 -34.89 8.63
CA ILE A 211 -26.74 -33.48 8.23
C ILE A 211 -26.16 -33.32 6.82
N ALA A 212 -25.06 -34.01 6.52
CA ALA A 212 -24.48 -34.01 5.17
C ALA A 212 -25.46 -34.57 4.13
N PHE A 213 -26.21 -35.63 4.47
CA PHE A 213 -27.23 -36.21 3.61
C PHE A 213 -28.41 -35.25 3.38
N VAL A 214 -28.89 -34.55 4.42
CA VAL A 214 -29.96 -33.55 4.31
C VAL A 214 -29.51 -32.36 3.46
N LEU A 215 -28.29 -31.87 3.63
CA LEU A 215 -27.73 -30.80 2.79
C LEU A 215 -27.61 -31.22 1.32
N ALA A 216 -27.15 -32.45 1.06
CA ALA A 216 -27.11 -33.00 -0.29
C ALA A 216 -28.52 -33.10 -0.91
N LEU A 217 -29.53 -33.46 -0.12
CA LEU A 217 -30.92 -33.52 -0.56
C LEU A 217 -31.49 -32.11 -0.86
N VAL A 218 -31.18 -31.11 -0.04
CA VAL A 218 -31.63 -29.72 -0.24
C VAL A 218 -31.07 -29.14 -1.54
N VAL A 219 -29.82 -29.47 -1.88
CA VAL A 219 -29.18 -29.05 -3.14
C VAL A 219 -29.78 -29.81 -4.34
N LEU A 220 -30.16 -31.08 -4.19
CA LEU A 220 -30.78 -31.87 -5.25
C LEU A 220 -32.25 -31.51 -5.52
N PHE A 221 -32.96 -30.94 -4.54
CA PHE A 221 -34.38 -30.59 -4.64
C PHE A 221 -34.66 -29.08 -4.72
N SER A 222 -33.64 -28.22 -4.82
CA SER A 222 -33.87 -26.80 -5.12
C SER A 222 -34.20 -26.61 -6.59
N ASP A 223 -35.50 -26.67 -6.92
CA ASP A 223 -36.04 -26.37 -8.24
C ASP A 223 -35.63 -24.97 -8.71
N SER A 224 -35.01 -24.91 -9.89
CA SER A 224 -34.70 -23.67 -10.59
C SER A 224 -35.99 -22.92 -10.93
N LYS A 225 -36.25 -21.82 -10.22
CA LYS A 225 -37.23 -20.83 -10.69
C LYS A 225 -36.74 -20.26 -12.02
N LYS A 226 -37.42 -20.64 -13.10
CA LYS A 226 -37.39 -19.92 -14.38
C LYS A 226 -37.77 -18.47 -14.12
N VAL A 227 -36.83 -17.57 -14.37
CA VAL A 227 -37.08 -16.14 -14.50
C VAL A 227 -37.40 -15.90 -15.97
N ASP A 228 -38.64 -15.57 -16.27
CA ASP A 228 -39.07 -15.08 -17.58
C ASP A 228 -38.42 -13.71 -17.84
N PRO A 229 -37.73 -13.49 -18.97
CA PRO A 229 -37.28 -12.15 -19.33
C PRO A 229 -38.42 -11.43 -20.06
N LEU A 230 -39.08 -10.51 -19.35
CA LEU A 230 -39.90 -9.45 -19.95
C LEU A 230 -39.14 -8.12 -19.86
N VAL A 231 -38.30 -7.82 -20.86
CA VAL A 231 -38.14 -6.45 -21.40
C VAL A 231 -37.71 -6.58 -22.86
N GLN A 232 -38.61 -6.19 -23.75
CA GLN A 232 -38.32 -5.87 -25.14
C GLN A 232 -37.38 -4.66 -25.18
N SER A 233 -36.18 -4.83 -25.73
CA SER A 233 -35.41 -3.72 -26.30
C SER A 233 -35.13 -4.07 -27.76
N ASN A 234 -35.69 -3.26 -28.64
CA ASN A 234 -35.65 -3.42 -30.10
C ASN A 234 -34.21 -3.56 -30.60
N LYS A 235 -33.84 -4.77 -31.04
CA LYS A 235 -32.72 -4.97 -31.97
C LYS A 235 -33.28 -4.92 -33.39
N THR A 236 -32.82 -3.93 -34.13
CA THR A 236 -32.99 -3.79 -35.58
C THR A 236 -32.60 -5.08 -36.27
N GLU A 237 -33.56 -5.67 -36.99
CA GLU A 237 -33.38 -6.87 -37.80
C GLU A 237 -32.34 -6.62 -38.90
N PHE A 238 -31.30 -7.45 -38.96
CA PHE A 238 -30.59 -7.73 -40.21
C PHE A 238 -31.13 -9.04 -40.79
N PRO A 239 -31.30 -9.16 -42.12
CA PRO A 239 -32.07 -10.24 -42.72
C PRO A 239 -31.32 -11.56 -42.64
N SER A 240 -31.99 -12.58 -42.09
CA SER A 240 -31.55 -13.97 -42.21
C SER A 240 -31.73 -14.44 -43.66
N MET A 241 -30.62 -14.55 -44.39
CA MET A 241 -30.50 -15.39 -45.57
C MET A 241 -29.23 -16.22 -45.47
N LEU A 242 -29.36 -17.50 -45.10
CA LEU A 242 -28.93 -18.67 -45.90
C LEU A 242 -28.72 -19.93 -45.04
N ALA A 243 -29.54 -20.94 -45.37
CA ALA A 243 -29.27 -22.38 -45.45
C ALA A 243 -28.95 -23.24 -44.19
N GLU A 244 -29.82 -24.22 -43.95
CA GLU A 244 -29.59 -25.50 -43.26
C GLU A 244 -28.52 -26.32 -44.01
N THR A 245 -27.38 -26.73 -43.44
CA THR A 245 -27.01 -28.03 -42.79
C THR A 245 -25.47 -28.22 -42.91
N PRO A 246 -24.75 -29.16 -42.23
CA PRO A 246 -25.14 -30.12 -41.19
C PRO A 246 -24.29 -30.06 -39.88
N ALA A 247 -24.70 -30.89 -38.90
CA ALA A 247 -23.97 -31.47 -37.76
C ALA A 247 -23.00 -30.59 -36.95
N THR A 248 -23.40 -30.37 -35.69
CA THR A 248 -22.54 -30.09 -34.52
C THR A 248 -21.08 -30.51 -34.70
N ALA A 249 -20.21 -29.58 -35.07
CA ALA A 249 -18.78 -29.77 -34.98
C ALA A 249 -18.44 -30.01 -33.50
N HIS A 250 -18.04 -31.23 -33.16
CA HIS A 250 -17.43 -31.49 -31.87
C HIS A 250 -16.25 -30.52 -31.70
N PRO A 251 -16.09 -29.88 -30.53
CA PRO A 251 -14.95 -28.99 -30.31
C PRO A 251 -13.66 -29.79 -30.54
N LEU A 252 -12.72 -29.22 -31.31
CA LEU A 252 -11.45 -29.88 -31.67
C LEU A 252 -10.65 -30.33 -30.44
N PHE A 253 -10.87 -29.64 -29.32
CA PHE A 253 -10.38 -30.00 -28.00
C PHE A 253 -11.51 -29.90 -26.97
N SER A 254 -11.63 -30.87 -26.07
CA SER A 254 -12.50 -30.74 -24.88
C SER A 254 -11.95 -29.74 -23.86
N SER A 255 -10.63 -29.58 -23.85
CA SER A 255 -9.85 -28.62 -23.07
C SER A 255 -8.60 -28.26 -23.87
N TYR A 256 -8.26 -26.98 -23.98
CA TYR A 256 -7.08 -26.55 -24.74
C TYR A 256 -5.80 -27.21 -24.20
N PRO A 257 -4.86 -27.58 -25.08
CA PRO A 257 -3.65 -28.27 -24.69
C PRO A 257 -2.79 -27.38 -23.78
N THR A 258 -2.20 -27.97 -22.76
CA THR A 258 -1.14 -27.38 -21.94
C THR A 258 0.08 -28.30 -21.97
N PHE A 259 1.28 -27.72 -21.96
CA PHE A 259 2.52 -28.49 -21.95
C PHE A 259 3.12 -28.51 -20.55
N ALA A 260 3.95 -29.51 -20.26
CA ALA A 260 4.53 -29.65 -18.93
C ALA A 260 5.51 -28.51 -18.63
N ARG A 261 5.30 -27.81 -17.50
CA ARG A 261 6.08 -26.62 -17.09
C ARG A 261 7.21 -26.90 -16.09
N PHE A 262 7.47 -28.16 -15.74
CA PHE A 262 8.32 -28.49 -14.59
C PHE A 262 9.72 -27.85 -14.66
N GLY A 263 9.96 -26.88 -13.77
CA GLY A 263 11.27 -26.27 -13.53
C GLY A 263 11.76 -25.23 -14.55
N ILE A 264 11.02 -25.00 -15.64
CA ILE A 264 11.44 -24.07 -16.70
C ILE A 264 11.40 -22.61 -16.20
N GLU A 265 10.28 -22.20 -15.60
CA GLU A 265 10.09 -20.83 -15.07
C GLU A 265 11.07 -20.53 -13.93
N ASN A 266 11.26 -21.46 -13.00
CA ASN A 266 12.18 -21.28 -11.86
C ASN A 266 13.64 -21.12 -12.31
N GLU A 267 14.08 -21.86 -13.33
CA GLU A 267 15.44 -21.72 -13.85
C GLU A 267 15.62 -20.38 -14.56
N PHE A 268 14.63 -19.92 -15.33
CA PHE A 268 14.66 -18.60 -15.96
C PHE A 268 14.76 -17.47 -14.93
N ILE A 269 13.92 -17.50 -13.88
CA ILE A 269 13.92 -16.51 -12.80
C ILE A 269 15.27 -16.52 -12.08
N ARG A 270 15.80 -17.70 -11.75
CA ARG A 270 17.11 -17.85 -11.11
C ARG A 270 18.23 -17.25 -11.96
N ARG A 271 18.17 -17.38 -13.28
CA ARG A 271 19.14 -16.77 -14.20
C ARG A 271 18.95 -15.26 -14.33
N ALA A 272 17.72 -14.75 -14.27
CA ALA A 272 17.45 -13.32 -14.28
C ALA A 272 18.04 -12.62 -13.03
N ASP A 273 17.98 -13.25 -11.85
CA ASP A 273 18.63 -12.74 -10.64
C ASP A 273 20.16 -12.62 -10.80
N GLU A 274 20.79 -13.57 -11.51
CA GLU A 274 22.23 -13.53 -11.81
C GLU A 274 22.58 -12.36 -12.77
N VAL A 275 21.65 -11.92 -13.63
CA VAL A 275 21.85 -10.78 -14.55
C VAL A 275 22.06 -9.45 -13.82
N LEU A 276 21.48 -9.29 -12.62
CA LEU A 276 21.63 -8.08 -11.80
C LEU A 276 23.08 -7.75 -11.44
N LEU A 277 23.96 -8.77 -11.43
CA LEU A 277 25.38 -8.62 -11.09
C LEU A 277 26.28 -8.31 -12.30
N LEU A 278 25.75 -8.43 -13.52
CA LEU A 278 26.54 -8.31 -14.74
C LEU A 278 27.05 -6.89 -15.06
N PRO A 279 26.35 -5.78 -14.73
CA PRO A 279 26.88 -4.45 -15.04
C PRO A 279 28.24 -4.17 -14.40
N GLU A 280 28.43 -4.55 -13.14
CA GLU A 280 29.72 -4.40 -12.44
C GLU A 280 30.79 -5.27 -13.10
N GLU A 281 30.44 -6.49 -13.45
CA GLU A 281 31.35 -7.45 -14.09
C GLU A 281 31.80 -6.99 -15.48
N PHE A 282 30.88 -6.48 -16.32
CA PHE A 282 31.23 -5.97 -17.65
C PHE A 282 32.06 -4.68 -17.57
N VAL A 283 31.79 -3.79 -16.61
CA VAL A 283 32.66 -2.62 -16.37
C VAL A 283 34.06 -3.07 -15.96
N ALA A 284 34.19 -4.03 -15.05
CA ALA A 284 35.49 -4.58 -14.64
C ALA A 284 36.24 -5.22 -15.83
N LEU A 285 35.55 -6.03 -16.64
CA LEU A 285 36.11 -6.65 -17.84
C LEU A 285 36.58 -5.61 -18.86
N GLN A 286 35.82 -4.53 -19.04
CA GLN A 286 36.19 -3.43 -19.92
C GLN A 286 37.42 -2.67 -19.40
N SER A 287 37.49 -2.38 -18.11
CA SER A 287 38.66 -1.70 -17.49
C SER A 287 39.92 -2.56 -17.58
N GLU A 288 39.81 -3.87 -17.35
CA GLU A 288 40.93 -4.81 -17.51
C GLU A 288 41.40 -4.88 -18.97
N LEU A 289 40.46 -4.85 -19.92
CA LEU A 289 40.77 -4.79 -21.34
C LEU A 289 41.54 -3.51 -21.68
N LEU A 290 41.05 -2.35 -21.22
CA LEU A 290 41.67 -1.04 -21.44
C LEU A 290 43.11 -0.97 -20.90
N ASN A 291 43.34 -1.52 -19.72
CA ASN A 291 44.64 -1.51 -19.05
C ASN A 291 45.62 -2.58 -19.55
N SER A 292 45.14 -3.54 -20.35
CA SER A 292 45.96 -4.64 -20.85
C SER A 292 46.79 -4.22 -22.07
N THR A 293 48.10 -4.35 -21.98
CA THR A 293 49.03 -4.15 -23.11
C THR A 293 49.27 -5.41 -23.94
N ARG A 294 48.79 -6.58 -23.49
CA ARG A 294 48.98 -7.87 -24.17
C ARG A 294 47.99 -8.01 -25.33
N SER A 295 48.43 -8.57 -26.47
CA SER A 295 47.54 -8.89 -27.61
C SER A 295 46.60 -10.06 -27.31
N VAL A 296 47.03 -10.99 -26.46
CA VAL A 296 46.26 -12.15 -25.98
C VAL A 296 45.79 -11.89 -24.55
N LEU A 297 44.49 -12.08 -24.31
CA LEU A 297 43.87 -11.87 -23.00
C LEU A 297 44.14 -13.05 -22.06
N PRO A 298 44.23 -12.82 -20.74
CA PRO A 298 44.34 -13.89 -19.76
C PRO A 298 43.15 -14.86 -19.84
N SER A 299 43.39 -16.15 -19.61
CA SER A 299 42.32 -17.16 -19.59
C SER A 299 41.24 -16.86 -18.53
N THR A 300 41.61 -16.21 -17.43
CA THR A 300 40.68 -15.75 -16.39
C THR A 300 39.70 -14.71 -16.92
N TRP A 301 40.17 -13.77 -17.74
CA TRP A 301 39.32 -12.77 -18.40
C TRP A 301 38.37 -13.47 -19.38
N THR A 302 38.88 -14.36 -20.23
CA THR A 302 38.05 -15.09 -21.20
C THR A 302 36.99 -15.96 -20.54
N TYR A 303 37.33 -16.60 -19.41
CA TYR A 303 36.38 -17.38 -18.62
C TYR A 303 35.25 -16.51 -18.05
N ARG A 304 35.61 -15.36 -17.45
CA ARG A 304 34.65 -14.40 -16.89
C ARG A 304 33.76 -13.78 -17.97
N TRP A 305 34.34 -13.39 -19.11
CA TRP A 305 33.59 -12.91 -20.29
C TRP A 305 32.58 -13.94 -20.79
N ASN A 306 33.02 -15.19 -20.97
CA ASN A 306 32.12 -16.26 -21.39
C ASN A 306 31.02 -16.52 -20.36
N ALA A 307 31.36 -16.60 -19.07
CA ALA A 307 30.39 -16.80 -18.00
C ALA A 307 29.33 -15.67 -17.99
N ALA A 308 29.76 -14.41 -18.07
CA ALA A 308 28.87 -13.24 -18.10
C ALA A 308 27.92 -13.29 -19.32
N LEU A 309 28.45 -13.60 -20.51
CA LEU A 309 27.64 -13.75 -21.72
C LEU A 309 26.64 -14.91 -21.62
N GLN A 310 27.04 -16.04 -21.05
CA GLN A 310 26.16 -17.19 -20.85
C GLN A 310 25.04 -16.89 -19.84
N THR A 311 25.32 -16.08 -18.81
CA THR A 311 24.34 -15.63 -17.82
C THR A 311 23.29 -14.72 -18.44
N ILE A 312 23.68 -13.66 -19.16
CA ILE A 312 22.70 -12.78 -19.83
C ILE A 312 21.92 -13.56 -20.89
N ALA A 313 22.57 -14.40 -21.68
CA ALA A 313 21.92 -15.18 -22.73
C ALA A 313 20.84 -16.14 -22.18
N ALA A 314 20.96 -16.59 -20.93
CA ALA A 314 19.95 -17.45 -20.29
C ALA A 314 18.90 -16.66 -19.48
N GLY A 315 19.28 -15.54 -18.88
CA GLY A 315 18.45 -14.79 -17.92
C GLY A 315 17.72 -13.57 -18.48
N TRP A 316 18.09 -13.09 -19.68
CA TRP A 316 17.48 -11.90 -20.27
C TRP A 316 15.94 -11.93 -20.38
N PRO A 317 15.24 -13.07 -20.57
CA PRO A 317 13.79 -13.03 -20.81
C PRO A 317 12.93 -12.53 -19.64
N PHE A 318 13.48 -12.55 -18.43
CA PHE A 318 12.80 -12.11 -17.20
C PHE A 318 13.60 -11.06 -16.44
N ALA A 319 14.69 -10.56 -17.05
CA ALA A 319 15.46 -9.45 -16.51
C ALA A 319 14.82 -8.12 -16.94
N ASP A 320 15.03 -7.08 -16.14
CA ASP A 320 14.57 -5.72 -16.45
C ASP A 320 15.02 -5.27 -17.85
N PRO A 321 14.11 -4.81 -18.75
CA PRO A 321 14.47 -4.46 -20.12
C PRO A 321 15.56 -3.39 -20.22
N PHE A 322 15.55 -2.38 -19.33
CA PHE A 322 16.58 -1.34 -19.31
C PHE A 322 17.94 -1.89 -18.91
N LEU A 323 17.99 -2.81 -17.94
CA LEU A 323 19.21 -3.52 -17.57
C LEU A 323 19.74 -4.35 -18.74
N VAL A 324 18.86 -5.06 -19.46
CA VAL A 324 19.23 -5.88 -20.61
C VAL A 324 19.80 -5.00 -21.74
N ASP A 325 19.21 -3.85 -22.02
CA ASP A 325 19.70 -2.91 -23.02
C ASP A 325 21.03 -2.26 -22.60
N ALA A 326 21.18 -1.91 -21.32
CA ALA A 326 22.44 -1.38 -20.78
C ALA A 326 23.58 -2.40 -20.88
N VAL A 327 23.31 -3.67 -20.53
CA VAL A 327 24.26 -4.78 -20.68
C VAL A 327 24.60 -5.01 -22.17
N SER A 328 23.61 -4.96 -23.05
CA SER A 328 23.82 -5.09 -24.51
C SER A 328 24.75 -3.99 -25.03
N ALA A 329 24.54 -2.75 -24.61
CA ALA A 329 25.41 -1.64 -24.98
C ALA A 329 26.85 -1.82 -24.45
N GLN A 330 27.01 -2.33 -23.22
CA GLN A 330 28.34 -2.65 -22.67
C GLN A 330 29.04 -3.78 -23.43
N ILE A 331 28.31 -4.81 -23.86
CA ILE A 331 28.84 -5.89 -24.70
C ILE A 331 29.40 -5.30 -26.01
N VAL A 332 28.63 -4.46 -26.71
CA VAL A 332 29.10 -3.77 -27.93
C VAL A 332 30.35 -2.96 -27.64
N GLN A 333 30.37 -2.22 -26.53
CA GLN A 333 31.49 -1.38 -26.16
C GLN A 333 32.76 -2.19 -25.84
N ILE A 334 32.64 -3.36 -25.20
CA ILE A 334 33.77 -4.26 -24.94
C ILE A 334 34.32 -4.81 -26.25
N VAL A 335 33.47 -5.27 -27.15
CA VAL A 335 33.86 -5.76 -28.49
C VAL A 335 34.55 -4.64 -29.28
N HIS A 336 34.02 -3.42 -29.22
CA HIS A 336 34.61 -2.25 -29.86
C HIS A 336 35.98 -1.88 -29.28
N THR A 337 36.10 -1.88 -27.95
CA THR A 337 37.36 -1.61 -27.27
C THR A 337 38.41 -2.66 -27.64
N ALA A 338 38.01 -3.92 -27.73
CA ALA A 338 38.90 -5.01 -28.12
C ALA A 338 39.39 -4.90 -29.57
N ASP A 339 38.50 -4.57 -30.49
CA ASP A 339 38.82 -4.37 -31.91
C ASP A 339 39.76 -3.16 -32.08
N ALA A 340 39.48 -2.04 -31.41
CA ALA A 340 40.32 -0.85 -31.41
C ALA A 340 41.73 -1.11 -30.86
N GLN A 341 41.85 -1.95 -29.83
CA GLN A 341 43.13 -2.35 -29.25
C GLN A 341 43.79 -3.56 -29.95
N LYS A 342 43.25 -4.01 -31.09
CA LYS A 342 43.78 -5.13 -31.90
C LYS A 342 43.95 -6.42 -31.08
N LYS A 343 43.02 -6.71 -30.18
CA LYS A 343 42.95 -7.97 -29.44
C LYS A 343 42.49 -9.11 -30.37
N SER A 344 42.66 -10.35 -29.94
CA SER A 344 42.23 -11.53 -30.71
C SER A 344 40.70 -11.63 -30.79
N MET A 345 40.10 -11.03 -31.83
CA MET A 345 38.65 -11.06 -32.05
C MET A 345 38.03 -12.47 -32.16
N PRO A 346 38.68 -13.48 -32.76
CA PRO A 346 38.17 -14.86 -32.70
C PRO A 346 37.96 -15.37 -31.27
N THR A 347 38.82 -14.99 -30.32
CA THR A 347 38.69 -15.42 -28.91
C THR A 347 37.53 -14.70 -28.21
N ILE A 348 37.30 -13.45 -28.58
CA ILE A 348 36.27 -12.59 -27.96
C ILE A 348 34.89 -12.91 -28.50
N LEU A 349 34.80 -13.30 -29.78
CA LEU A 349 33.56 -13.64 -30.45
C LEU A 349 33.18 -15.12 -30.31
N GLN A 350 34.10 -16.02 -29.94
CA GLN A 350 33.82 -17.44 -29.72
C GLN A 350 32.59 -17.71 -28.81
N PRO A 351 32.35 -16.98 -27.70
CA PRO A 351 31.17 -17.24 -26.86
C PRO A 351 29.83 -16.96 -27.53
N PHE A 352 29.81 -16.25 -28.67
CA PHE A 352 28.60 -15.96 -29.44
C PHE A 352 28.21 -17.10 -30.41
N ASP A 353 28.95 -18.21 -30.41
CA ASP A 353 28.58 -19.39 -31.18
C ASP A 353 27.13 -19.81 -30.85
N ILE A 354 26.29 -19.82 -31.88
CA ILE A 354 24.84 -19.99 -31.73
C ILE A 354 24.54 -21.46 -31.40
N PRO A 355 23.99 -21.79 -30.21
CA PRO A 355 23.75 -23.16 -29.80
C PRO A 355 22.59 -23.80 -30.58
N SER A 356 22.67 -25.10 -30.85
CA SER A 356 21.55 -25.89 -31.39
C SER A 356 20.46 -26.14 -30.34
N PHE A 357 19.24 -26.44 -30.79
CA PHE A 357 18.16 -26.86 -29.89
C PHE A 357 18.50 -28.19 -29.23
N HIS A 358 18.30 -28.24 -27.92
CA HIS A 358 18.35 -29.48 -27.17
C HIS A 358 17.09 -29.62 -26.35
N VAL A 359 16.34 -30.68 -26.61
CA VAL A 359 15.09 -30.96 -25.90
C VAL A 359 15.32 -31.17 -24.40
N SER A 360 16.50 -31.68 -24.04
CA SER A 360 16.94 -31.84 -22.65
C SER A 360 17.32 -30.54 -21.95
N ALA A 361 17.41 -29.42 -22.67
CA ALA A 361 17.77 -28.12 -22.12
C ALA A 361 16.94 -26.99 -22.77
N PRO A 362 15.64 -26.88 -22.49
CA PRO A 362 14.74 -25.91 -23.12
C PRO A 362 15.22 -24.44 -23.03
N ILE A 363 15.99 -24.10 -21.99
CA ILE A 363 16.63 -22.78 -21.84
C ILE A 363 17.62 -22.42 -22.96
N SER A 364 18.08 -23.40 -23.75
CA SER A 364 18.96 -23.14 -24.90
C SER A 364 18.30 -22.23 -25.94
N ILE A 365 16.96 -22.18 -26.00
CA ILE A 365 16.21 -21.27 -26.87
C ILE A 365 16.54 -19.81 -26.55
N ALA A 366 16.53 -19.44 -25.26
CA ALA A 366 16.83 -18.07 -24.85
C ALA A 366 18.22 -17.64 -25.26
N LYS A 367 19.20 -18.56 -25.13
CA LYS A 367 20.58 -18.33 -25.55
C LYS A 367 20.69 -18.17 -27.07
N ARG A 368 20.00 -19.02 -27.83
CA ARG A 368 19.97 -18.94 -29.29
C ARG A 368 19.43 -17.59 -29.74
N ILE A 369 18.26 -17.19 -29.25
CA ILE A 369 17.64 -15.90 -29.57
C ILE A 369 18.58 -14.74 -29.22
N TRP A 370 19.17 -14.77 -28.03
CA TRP A 370 20.09 -13.73 -27.56
C TRP A 370 21.32 -13.58 -28.46
N PHE A 371 22.03 -14.68 -28.73
CA PHE A 371 23.25 -14.63 -29.52
C PHE A 371 22.97 -14.30 -30.99
N THR A 372 21.91 -14.84 -31.58
CA THR A 372 21.47 -14.48 -32.94
C THR A 372 21.14 -13.00 -33.04
N GLY A 373 20.34 -12.46 -32.11
CA GLY A 373 19.98 -11.04 -32.10
C GLY A 373 21.20 -10.13 -31.88
N THR A 374 22.09 -10.50 -30.97
CA THR A 374 23.31 -9.73 -30.68
C THR A 374 24.27 -9.70 -31.87
N LEU A 375 24.49 -10.85 -32.54
CA LEU A 375 25.34 -10.92 -33.72
C LEU A 375 24.76 -10.12 -34.89
N ALA A 376 23.44 -10.13 -35.07
CA ALA A 376 22.77 -9.30 -36.07
C ALA A 376 23.00 -7.81 -35.80
N SER A 377 22.80 -7.34 -34.57
CA SER A 377 23.09 -5.95 -34.18
C SER A 377 24.57 -5.58 -34.35
N LEU A 378 25.49 -6.44 -33.92
CA LEU A 378 26.94 -6.25 -34.10
C LEU A 378 27.34 -6.21 -35.58
N SER A 379 26.62 -6.91 -36.46
CA SER A 379 26.92 -6.94 -37.90
C SER A 379 26.65 -5.59 -38.58
N CYS A 380 25.77 -4.77 -38.00
CA CYS A 380 25.43 -3.43 -38.46
C CYS A 380 26.38 -2.33 -37.94
N GLU A 381 27.26 -2.64 -36.99
CA GLU A 381 28.12 -1.64 -36.38
C GLU A 381 29.22 -1.15 -37.33
N THR A 382 29.23 0.15 -37.58
CA THR A 382 30.10 0.78 -38.58
C THR A 382 31.52 1.03 -38.06
N LYS A 383 31.69 1.07 -36.73
CA LYS A 383 32.97 1.38 -36.08
C LYS A 383 33.97 0.22 -36.10
N PHE A 384 33.51 -0.99 -36.38
CA PHE A 384 34.38 -2.17 -36.43
C PHE A 384 35.26 -2.21 -37.69
N THR A 385 36.47 -2.75 -37.54
CA THR A 385 37.37 -3.04 -38.66
C THR A 385 36.73 -4.00 -39.66
N ILE A 386 37.20 -3.97 -40.92
CA ILE A 386 36.66 -4.81 -42.00
C ILE A 386 36.78 -6.31 -41.65
N GLY A 387 37.90 -6.72 -41.05
CA GLY A 387 38.12 -8.10 -40.62
C GLY A 387 37.12 -8.55 -39.55
N THR A 388 36.89 -7.71 -38.53
CA THR A 388 35.93 -7.98 -37.46
C THR A 388 34.50 -8.05 -37.96
N ARG A 389 34.09 -7.13 -38.85
CA ARG A 389 32.77 -7.19 -39.49
C ARG A 389 32.59 -8.45 -40.32
N SER A 390 33.62 -8.88 -41.06
CA SER A 390 33.55 -10.13 -41.83
C SER A 390 33.41 -11.35 -40.92
N LEU A 391 34.10 -11.37 -39.77
CA LEU A 391 34.00 -12.47 -38.81
C LEU A 391 32.61 -12.51 -38.13
N ILE A 392 32.08 -11.36 -37.72
CA ILE A 392 30.72 -11.26 -37.15
C ILE A 392 29.69 -11.75 -38.17
N LYS A 393 29.80 -11.35 -39.44
CA LYS A 393 28.89 -11.81 -40.51
C LYS A 393 29.00 -13.30 -40.82
N GLN A 394 30.14 -13.94 -40.54
CA GLN A 394 30.28 -15.39 -40.66
C GLN A 394 29.57 -16.14 -39.53
N LEU A 395 29.50 -15.55 -38.34
CA LEU A 395 28.82 -16.11 -37.17
C LEU A 395 27.31 -15.80 -37.15
N ALA A 396 26.90 -14.66 -37.70
CA ALA A 396 25.51 -14.23 -37.74
C ALA A 396 24.65 -15.09 -38.70
N ILE A 397 23.37 -15.25 -38.37
CA ILE A 397 22.41 -15.90 -39.28
C ILE A 397 21.92 -14.89 -40.31
N PRO A 398 22.07 -15.14 -41.63
CA PRO A 398 21.76 -14.17 -42.67
C PRO A 398 20.29 -13.71 -42.73
N SER A 399 19.35 -14.54 -42.26
CA SER A 399 17.91 -14.22 -42.24
C SER A 399 17.52 -13.19 -41.19
N VAL A 400 18.37 -12.95 -40.19
CA VAL A 400 18.15 -11.92 -39.15
C VAL A 400 18.99 -10.70 -39.49
N SER A 401 18.36 -9.73 -40.16
CA SER A 401 18.98 -8.50 -40.65
C SER A 401 18.67 -7.20 -39.91
N PRO A 402 17.71 -7.10 -38.95
CA PRO A 402 17.52 -5.85 -38.23
C PRO A 402 18.76 -5.43 -37.42
N CYS A 403 19.01 -4.12 -37.36
CA CYS A 403 20.18 -3.58 -36.67
C CYS A 403 19.92 -3.25 -35.19
N SER A 404 18.66 -2.95 -34.82
CA SER A 404 18.28 -2.72 -33.42
C SER A 404 18.30 -4.02 -32.63
N PHE A 405 18.78 -4.00 -31.38
CA PHE A 405 18.76 -5.16 -30.50
C PHE A 405 17.35 -5.71 -30.25
N SER A 406 16.34 -4.82 -30.16
CA SER A 406 14.95 -5.23 -29.97
C SER A 406 14.42 -5.94 -31.20
N ASP A 407 14.55 -5.32 -32.37
CA ASP A 407 14.05 -5.86 -33.64
C ASP A 407 14.78 -7.13 -34.04
N ALA A 408 16.09 -7.20 -33.79
CA ALA A 408 16.90 -8.38 -34.05
C ALA A 408 16.52 -9.55 -33.14
N ARG A 409 16.21 -9.29 -31.86
CA ARG A 409 15.67 -10.31 -30.94
C ARG A 409 14.27 -10.76 -31.36
N HIS A 410 13.41 -9.85 -31.80
CA HIS A 410 12.08 -10.18 -32.32
C HIS A 410 12.19 -11.10 -33.56
N ALA A 411 13.00 -10.71 -34.54
CA ALA A 411 13.25 -11.52 -35.74
C ALA A 411 13.91 -12.87 -35.42
N ALA A 412 14.86 -12.91 -34.47
CA ALA A 412 15.46 -14.17 -34.00
C ALA A 412 14.43 -15.07 -33.29
N THR A 413 13.48 -14.49 -32.55
CA THR A 413 12.41 -15.23 -31.87
C THR A 413 11.44 -15.84 -32.89
N ALA A 414 11.08 -15.09 -33.94
CA ALA A 414 10.30 -15.58 -35.06
C ALA A 414 11.02 -16.70 -35.84
N LEU A 415 12.32 -16.53 -36.10
CA LEU A 415 13.14 -17.57 -36.75
C LEU A 415 13.15 -18.88 -35.93
N VAL A 416 13.31 -18.79 -34.60
CA VAL A 416 13.26 -19.97 -33.75
C VAL A 416 11.90 -20.68 -33.85
N ALA A 417 10.80 -19.94 -33.96
CA ALA A 417 9.48 -20.55 -34.15
C ALA A 417 9.44 -21.38 -35.45
N VAL A 418 9.95 -20.85 -36.56
CA VAL A 418 10.08 -21.59 -37.84
C VAL A 418 10.86 -22.89 -37.64
N GLU A 419 12.04 -22.84 -37.02
CA GLU A 419 12.87 -24.03 -36.80
C GLU A 419 12.23 -25.07 -35.87
N LEU A 420 11.33 -24.64 -34.96
CA LEU A 420 10.55 -25.53 -34.11
C LEU A 420 9.41 -26.19 -34.88
N VAL A 421 8.72 -25.44 -35.75
CA VAL A 421 7.63 -25.94 -36.59
C VAL A 421 8.07 -27.18 -37.38
N ASP A 422 9.22 -27.11 -38.07
CA ASP A 422 9.78 -28.20 -38.89
C ASP A 422 9.98 -29.53 -38.14
N ARG A 423 10.07 -29.49 -36.80
CA ARG A 423 10.43 -30.63 -35.95
C ARG A 423 9.25 -31.13 -35.11
N THR A 424 8.23 -30.31 -34.94
CA THR A 424 7.15 -30.53 -33.97
C THR A 424 6.30 -31.75 -34.31
N GLU A 425 6.01 -31.96 -35.60
CA GLU A 425 5.15 -33.06 -36.04
C GLU A 425 5.74 -34.45 -35.77
N PHE A 426 7.08 -34.55 -35.73
CA PHE A 426 7.79 -35.83 -35.70
C PHE A 426 8.33 -36.21 -34.31
N ASP A 427 8.44 -35.24 -33.38
CA ASP A 427 8.98 -35.48 -32.05
C ASP A 427 8.24 -34.67 -30.97
N SER A 428 7.37 -35.37 -30.23
CA SER A 428 6.58 -34.82 -29.13
C SER A 428 7.40 -34.17 -28.01
N ASN A 429 8.70 -34.50 -27.90
CA ASN A 429 9.54 -33.90 -26.87
C ASN A 429 9.75 -32.39 -27.13
N TYR A 430 9.59 -31.92 -28.36
CA TYR A 430 9.64 -30.48 -28.69
C TYR A 430 8.49 -29.67 -28.10
N LEU A 431 7.42 -30.29 -27.57
CA LEU A 431 6.36 -29.58 -26.85
C LEU A 431 6.90 -28.86 -25.59
N LEU A 432 7.92 -29.42 -24.93
CA LEU A 432 8.62 -28.76 -23.81
C LEU A 432 9.40 -27.52 -24.26
N VAL A 433 9.96 -27.60 -25.47
CA VAL A 433 10.75 -26.54 -26.10
C VAL A 433 9.79 -25.40 -26.52
N TRP A 434 8.61 -25.73 -27.04
CA TRP A 434 7.54 -24.76 -27.29
C TRP A 434 7.08 -24.05 -26.02
N GLU A 435 6.89 -24.74 -24.90
CA GLU A 435 6.49 -24.07 -23.65
C GLU A 435 7.57 -23.10 -23.16
N ALA A 436 8.86 -23.43 -23.32
CA ALA A 436 9.95 -22.50 -23.02
C ALA A 436 9.96 -21.29 -23.97
N TRP A 437 9.65 -21.49 -25.25
CA TRP A 437 9.51 -20.39 -26.21
C TRP A 437 8.31 -19.50 -25.88
N ILE A 438 7.14 -20.06 -25.55
CA ILE A 438 5.94 -19.30 -25.14
C ILE A 438 6.24 -18.48 -23.88
N ASN A 439 6.85 -19.09 -22.85
CA ASN A 439 7.19 -18.38 -21.61
C ASN A 439 8.20 -17.26 -21.85
N LEU A 440 9.18 -17.45 -22.75
CA LEU A 440 10.09 -16.40 -23.17
C LEU A 440 9.35 -15.27 -23.87
N VAL A 441 8.46 -15.59 -24.82
CA VAL A 441 7.68 -14.59 -25.55
C VAL A 441 6.84 -13.74 -24.60
N LYS A 442 6.19 -14.37 -23.62
CA LYS A 442 5.43 -13.66 -22.57
C LYS A 442 6.28 -12.76 -21.68
N GLY A 443 7.46 -13.22 -21.28
CA GLY A 443 8.33 -12.46 -20.37
C GLY A 443 9.06 -11.30 -21.05
N SER A 444 9.34 -11.44 -22.36
CA SER A 444 10.28 -10.56 -23.08
C SER A 444 9.64 -9.49 -23.95
N PHE A 445 8.39 -9.66 -24.39
CA PHE A 445 7.75 -8.80 -25.38
C PHE A 445 6.48 -8.15 -24.83
N SER A 446 6.10 -7.01 -25.40
CA SER A 446 4.80 -6.39 -25.11
C SER A 446 3.66 -7.37 -25.45
N ARG A 447 2.50 -7.23 -24.79
CA ARG A 447 1.32 -8.09 -25.07
C ARG A 447 0.96 -8.11 -26.56
N THR A 448 1.10 -6.97 -27.22
CA THR A 448 0.90 -6.81 -28.67
C THR A 448 1.92 -7.59 -29.48
N ASP A 449 3.21 -7.41 -29.23
CA ASP A 449 4.27 -8.04 -30.02
C ASP A 449 4.32 -9.56 -29.78
N ALA A 450 4.01 -10.00 -28.56
CA ALA A 450 3.83 -11.41 -28.23
C ALA A 450 2.70 -12.05 -29.05
N SER A 451 1.55 -11.37 -29.14
CA SER A 451 0.40 -11.84 -29.92
C SER A 451 0.73 -11.94 -31.42
N LEU A 452 1.50 -11.00 -31.96
CA LEU A 452 1.98 -11.06 -33.34
C LEU A 452 2.93 -12.25 -33.57
N LEU A 453 3.88 -12.49 -32.66
CA LEU A 453 4.77 -13.65 -32.73
C LEU A 453 4.01 -14.99 -32.71
N TYR A 454 2.93 -15.08 -31.92
CA TYR A 454 2.08 -16.27 -31.91
C TYR A 454 1.31 -16.46 -33.22
N VAL A 455 0.78 -15.37 -33.79
CA VAL A 455 0.12 -15.41 -35.11
C VAL A 455 1.10 -15.81 -36.21
N ASP A 456 2.31 -15.27 -36.20
CA ASP A 456 3.35 -15.63 -37.17
C ASP A 456 3.78 -17.10 -37.01
N ALA A 457 3.88 -17.62 -35.78
CA ALA A 457 4.13 -19.03 -35.54
C ALA A 457 2.99 -19.93 -36.06
N ILE A 458 1.73 -19.53 -35.89
CA ILE A 458 0.58 -20.22 -36.47
C ILE A 458 0.66 -20.19 -37.99
N ARG A 459 1.05 -19.07 -38.61
CA ARG A 459 1.24 -18.98 -40.06
C ARG A 459 2.23 -20.00 -40.58
N ASN A 460 3.40 -20.09 -39.95
CA ASN A 460 4.42 -21.05 -40.35
C ASN A 460 3.93 -22.49 -40.20
N LEU A 461 3.13 -22.80 -39.16
CA LEU A 461 2.51 -24.12 -39.01
C LEU A 461 1.51 -24.44 -40.14
N LEU A 462 0.81 -23.43 -40.67
CA LEU A 462 -0.14 -23.61 -41.78
C LEU A 462 0.57 -23.73 -43.14
N ASP A 463 1.70 -23.05 -43.34
CA ASP A 463 2.43 -23.09 -44.62
C ASP A 463 3.17 -24.43 -44.86
N GLU A 464 3.38 -25.27 -43.84
CA GLU A 464 4.07 -26.59 -43.93
C GLU A 464 3.20 -27.74 -44.51
N GLU A 465 2.02 -27.45 -45.08
CA GLU A 465 1.07 -28.45 -45.63
C GLU A 465 0.70 -29.57 -44.61
N ILE A 466 0.75 -29.27 -43.31
CA ILE A 466 0.45 -30.24 -42.25
C ILE A 466 -1.07 -30.46 -42.19
N ASP A 467 -1.51 -31.71 -42.24
CA ASP A 467 -2.93 -32.04 -42.07
C ASP A 467 -3.38 -31.77 -40.62
N PHE A 468 -4.04 -30.62 -40.39
CA PHE A 468 -4.62 -30.25 -39.10
C PHE A 468 -5.88 -31.04 -38.72
N SER A 469 -6.47 -31.79 -39.66
CA SER A 469 -7.72 -32.53 -39.40
C SER A 469 -7.46 -33.74 -38.48
N ARG A 470 -6.27 -34.33 -38.55
CA ARG A 470 -5.84 -35.41 -37.67
C ARG A 470 -5.34 -34.90 -36.31
N ALA A 471 -5.34 -35.78 -35.31
CA ALA A 471 -4.69 -35.49 -34.05
C ALA A 471 -3.16 -35.51 -34.20
N SER A 472 -2.55 -34.34 -34.17
CA SER A 472 -1.10 -34.16 -34.27
C SER A 472 -0.56 -33.23 -33.20
N ASP A 473 0.77 -33.24 -33.02
CA ASP A 473 1.46 -32.33 -32.09
C ASP A 473 1.45 -30.90 -32.62
N SER A 474 1.54 -30.69 -33.94
CA SER A 474 1.39 -29.37 -34.57
C SER A 474 0.01 -28.75 -34.30
N ARG A 475 -1.05 -29.57 -34.32
CA ARG A 475 -2.41 -29.14 -33.91
C ARG A 475 -2.47 -28.76 -32.44
N LYS A 476 -1.76 -29.47 -31.55
CA LYS A 476 -1.69 -29.11 -30.12
C LYS A 476 -0.97 -27.79 -29.93
N VAL A 477 0.12 -27.55 -30.66
CA VAL A 477 0.84 -26.26 -30.62
C VAL A 477 -0.03 -25.12 -31.12
N ALA A 478 -0.71 -25.28 -32.27
CA ALA A 478 -1.64 -24.24 -32.74
C ALA A 478 -2.76 -23.94 -31.74
N GLY A 479 -3.36 -24.98 -31.14
CA GLY A 479 -4.33 -24.80 -30.05
C GLY A 479 -3.74 -24.02 -28.87
N ARG A 480 -2.54 -24.40 -28.40
CA ARG A 480 -1.83 -23.71 -27.31
C ARG A 480 -1.56 -22.25 -27.65
N LEU A 481 -1.07 -21.95 -28.85
CA LEU A 481 -0.77 -20.58 -29.29
C LEU A 481 -2.03 -19.72 -29.39
N VAL A 482 -3.14 -20.27 -29.94
CA VAL A 482 -4.43 -19.56 -30.02
C VAL A 482 -4.93 -19.14 -28.64
N SER A 483 -4.76 -20.00 -27.61
CA SER A 483 -5.13 -19.67 -26.23
C SER A 483 -4.23 -18.65 -25.54
N GLU A 484 -3.12 -18.25 -26.16
CA GLU A 484 -2.18 -17.27 -25.60
C GLU A 484 -2.23 -15.92 -26.32
N ILE A 485 -2.99 -15.82 -27.42
CA ILE A 485 -3.15 -14.58 -28.16
C ILE A 485 -4.19 -13.69 -27.47
N HIS A 486 -3.78 -12.46 -27.15
CA HIS A 486 -4.70 -11.44 -26.67
C HIS A 486 -5.37 -10.74 -27.85
N TRP A 487 -6.61 -11.14 -28.16
CA TRP A 487 -7.42 -10.62 -29.26
C TRP A 487 -8.04 -9.23 -28.99
N SER A 488 -7.21 -8.28 -28.52
CA SER A 488 -7.58 -6.88 -28.26
C SER A 488 -7.71 -6.06 -29.56
N ALA A 489 -8.23 -4.82 -29.46
CA ALA A 489 -8.37 -3.85 -30.56
C ALA A 489 -7.02 -3.39 -31.12
N ASN A 490 -6.31 -4.29 -31.82
CA ASN A 490 -5.01 -4.05 -32.40
C ASN A 490 -5.07 -4.23 -33.92
N GLU A 491 -4.84 -3.14 -34.64
CA GLU A 491 -4.87 -3.14 -36.11
C GLU A 491 -3.82 -4.06 -36.73
N ARG A 492 -2.61 -4.16 -36.15
CA ARG A 492 -1.57 -5.06 -36.67
C ARG A 492 -1.97 -6.51 -36.51
N LEU A 493 -2.60 -6.87 -35.39
CA LEU A 493 -3.08 -8.23 -35.14
C LEU A 493 -4.27 -8.58 -36.03
N ARG A 494 -5.19 -7.61 -36.23
CA ARG A 494 -6.28 -7.70 -37.20
C ARG A 494 -5.74 -8.00 -38.58
N ASP A 495 -4.85 -7.13 -39.06
CA ASP A 495 -4.31 -7.21 -40.41
C ASP A 495 -3.54 -8.53 -40.61
N ALA A 496 -2.77 -8.96 -39.60
CA ALA A 496 -2.08 -10.26 -39.62
C ALA A 496 -3.07 -11.43 -39.78
N LEU A 497 -4.16 -11.47 -39.00
CA LEU A 497 -5.17 -12.52 -39.13
C LEU A 497 -5.89 -12.45 -40.50
N LEU A 498 -6.24 -11.25 -40.96
CA LEU A 498 -6.89 -11.05 -42.26
C LEU A 498 -6.00 -11.54 -43.41
N THR A 499 -4.67 -11.49 -43.27
CA THR A 499 -3.77 -12.03 -44.28
C THR A 499 -3.90 -13.55 -44.47
N PHE A 500 -4.37 -14.31 -43.47
CA PHE A 500 -4.70 -15.73 -43.66
C PHE A 500 -5.85 -15.93 -44.63
N TYR A 501 -6.89 -15.11 -44.51
CA TYR A 501 -8.07 -15.21 -45.35
C TYR A 501 -7.77 -14.85 -46.80
N THR A 502 -6.85 -13.90 -47.02
CA THR A 502 -6.51 -13.40 -48.35
C THR A 502 -5.35 -14.16 -49.01
N SER A 503 -4.52 -14.90 -48.26
CA SER A 503 -3.37 -15.63 -48.82
C SER A 503 -3.79 -16.88 -49.60
N PRO A 504 -3.41 -17.01 -50.88
CA PRO A 504 -3.66 -18.25 -51.64
C PRO A 504 -2.88 -19.47 -51.14
N SER A 505 -1.82 -19.28 -50.34
CA SER A 505 -1.00 -20.38 -49.79
C SER A 505 -1.75 -21.21 -48.75
N VAL A 506 -2.67 -20.59 -48.01
CA VAL A 506 -3.40 -21.26 -46.93
C VAL A 506 -4.66 -21.90 -47.50
N SER A 507 -4.85 -23.20 -47.26
CA SER A 507 -5.99 -23.95 -47.77
C SER A 507 -7.29 -23.59 -47.03
N SER A 508 -8.44 -23.70 -47.71
CA SER A 508 -9.75 -23.49 -47.07
C SER A 508 -10.01 -24.53 -45.95
N SER A 509 -9.43 -25.73 -46.04
CA SER A 509 -9.46 -26.74 -44.98
C SER A 509 -8.71 -26.35 -43.71
N GLU A 510 -7.55 -25.71 -43.84
CA GLU A 510 -6.78 -25.20 -42.71
C GLU A 510 -7.48 -24.02 -42.03
N LEU A 511 -8.02 -23.09 -42.83
CA LEU A 511 -8.80 -21.96 -42.31
C LEU A 511 -10.09 -22.40 -41.63
N PHE A 512 -10.73 -23.46 -42.11
CA PHE A 512 -11.87 -24.07 -41.44
C PHE A 512 -11.50 -24.53 -40.03
N LEU A 513 -10.37 -25.24 -39.90
CA LEU A 513 -9.90 -25.74 -38.62
C LEU A 513 -9.42 -24.61 -37.69
N LEU A 514 -8.67 -23.63 -38.22
CA LEU A 514 -8.28 -22.44 -37.46
C LEU A 514 -9.50 -21.66 -36.97
N GLY A 515 -10.52 -21.47 -37.82
CA GLY A 515 -11.78 -20.81 -37.43
C GLY A 515 -12.49 -21.55 -36.29
N HIS A 516 -12.46 -22.89 -36.30
CA HIS A 516 -12.97 -23.69 -35.19
C HIS A 516 -12.10 -23.63 -33.93
N LEU A 517 -10.77 -23.49 -34.07
CA LEU A 517 -9.87 -23.22 -32.93
C LEU A 517 -10.06 -21.82 -32.35
N LEU A 518 -10.37 -20.82 -33.16
CA LEU A 518 -10.68 -19.47 -32.68
C LEU A 518 -12.03 -19.43 -31.96
N LEU A 519 -13.06 -20.09 -32.53
CA LEU A 519 -14.37 -20.16 -31.92
C LEU A 519 -14.37 -20.99 -30.62
N GLY A 520 -13.56 -22.06 -30.58
CA GLY A 520 -13.51 -22.99 -29.45
C GLY A 520 -12.82 -22.47 -28.20
N SER A 521 -12.03 -21.39 -28.30
CA SER A 521 -11.26 -20.87 -27.16
C SER A 521 -12.14 -20.18 -26.12
N ASN A 522 -13.38 -19.82 -26.47
CA ASN A 522 -14.33 -19.03 -25.67
C ASN A 522 -13.82 -17.64 -25.21
N GLU A 523 -12.60 -17.25 -25.55
CA GLU A 523 -12.00 -15.95 -25.21
C GLU A 523 -12.29 -14.85 -26.25
N ILE A 524 -12.79 -15.23 -27.44
CA ILE A 524 -12.99 -14.32 -28.57
C ILE A 524 -14.49 -14.10 -28.82
N SER A 525 -15.12 -13.23 -28.02
CA SER A 525 -16.57 -12.99 -28.06
C SER A 525 -17.07 -12.41 -29.39
N TRP A 526 -16.20 -11.72 -30.13
CA TRP A 526 -16.51 -11.11 -31.42
C TRP A 526 -16.32 -12.05 -32.62
N PHE A 527 -15.62 -13.19 -32.46
CA PHE A 527 -15.41 -14.14 -33.56
C PHE A 527 -16.57 -15.14 -33.62
N LEU A 528 -17.46 -14.94 -34.58
CA LEU A 528 -18.68 -15.73 -34.74
C LEU A 528 -18.57 -16.77 -35.86
N LYS A 529 -19.43 -17.80 -35.80
CA LYS A 529 -19.55 -18.87 -36.81
C LYS A 529 -19.56 -18.39 -38.27
N PRO A 530 -20.22 -17.27 -38.65
CA PRO A 530 -20.22 -16.78 -40.03
C PRO A 530 -18.84 -16.44 -40.60
N TYR A 531 -17.84 -16.17 -39.74
CA TYR A 531 -16.48 -15.86 -40.18
C TYR A 531 -15.61 -17.11 -40.39
N ILE A 532 -16.10 -18.30 -40.07
CA ILE A 532 -15.40 -19.55 -40.34
C ILE A 532 -15.43 -19.81 -41.85
N VAL A 533 -14.26 -19.98 -42.46
CA VAL A 533 -14.11 -20.39 -43.87
C VAL A 533 -14.54 -21.85 -43.99
N LEU A 534 -15.46 -22.16 -44.89
CA LEU A 534 -15.88 -23.54 -45.17
C LEU A 534 -14.87 -24.20 -46.11
N GLN A 535 -14.77 -25.53 -46.06
CA GLN A 535 -13.80 -26.27 -46.90
C GLN A 535 -14.01 -26.05 -48.40
N GLU A 536 -15.25 -25.76 -48.82
CA GLU A 536 -15.63 -25.52 -50.22
C GLU A 536 -15.53 -24.04 -50.63
N ASP A 537 -15.20 -23.13 -49.70
CA ASP A 537 -15.15 -21.69 -49.99
C ASP A 537 -14.04 -21.36 -51.00
N THR A 538 -14.43 -20.55 -52.00
CA THR A 538 -13.53 -19.93 -52.97
C THR A 538 -12.73 -18.77 -52.36
N LEU A 539 -11.65 -18.35 -53.03
CA LEU A 539 -10.86 -17.18 -52.60
C LEU A 539 -11.72 -15.90 -52.50
N GLU A 540 -12.69 -15.72 -53.39
CA GLU A 540 -13.62 -14.58 -53.32
C GLU A 540 -14.54 -14.62 -52.09
N GLU A 541 -14.98 -15.81 -51.68
CA GLU A 541 -15.77 -15.99 -50.45
C GLU A 541 -14.94 -15.74 -49.20
N ARG A 542 -13.67 -16.19 -49.20
CA ARG A 542 -12.72 -15.89 -48.14
C ARG A 542 -12.46 -14.40 -47.99
N ILE A 543 -12.25 -13.68 -49.10
CA ILE A 543 -12.08 -12.22 -49.08
C ILE A 543 -13.35 -11.52 -48.56
N ARG A 544 -14.55 -12.00 -48.94
CA ARG A 544 -15.81 -11.48 -48.39
C ARG A 544 -15.93 -11.71 -46.88
N LYS A 545 -15.54 -12.88 -46.39
CA LYS A 545 -15.48 -13.18 -44.94
C LYS A 545 -14.44 -12.32 -44.22
N ALA A 546 -13.29 -12.07 -44.84
CA ALA A 546 -12.26 -11.17 -44.32
C ALA A 546 -12.79 -9.73 -44.15
N ALA A 547 -13.46 -9.18 -45.17
CA ALA A 547 -14.07 -7.85 -45.09
C ALA A 547 -15.16 -7.77 -44.01
N ALA A 548 -15.96 -8.83 -43.86
CA ALA A 548 -16.95 -8.91 -42.78
C ALA A 548 -16.28 -9.01 -41.40
N LEU A 549 -15.15 -9.71 -41.29
CA LEU A 549 -14.36 -9.81 -40.06
C LEU A 549 -13.70 -8.47 -39.70
N GLU A 550 -13.17 -7.75 -40.69
CA GLU A 550 -12.59 -6.42 -40.53
C GLU A 550 -13.61 -5.40 -40.00
N LEU A 551 -14.83 -5.41 -40.56
CA LEU A 551 -15.91 -4.52 -40.15
C LEU A 551 -16.39 -4.78 -38.71
N ASN A 552 -16.34 -6.03 -38.27
CA ASN A 552 -16.77 -6.45 -36.93
C ASN A 552 -15.59 -6.67 -35.98
N TRP A 553 -14.36 -6.36 -36.41
CA TRP A 553 -13.21 -6.40 -35.54
C TRP A 553 -13.47 -5.44 -34.38
N PRO A 554 -13.07 -5.76 -33.14
CA PRO A 554 -13.18 -4.82 -32.05
C PRO A 554 -12.41 -3.55 -32.42
N SER A 555 -13.16 -2.50 -32.80
CA SER A 555 -12.62 -1.15 -32.91
C SER A 555 -12.11 -0.74 -31.54
N GLU A 556 -11.14 0.18 -31.49
CA GLU A 556 -11.02 1.07 -30.33
C GLU A 556 -12.32 1.91 -30.25
N VAL A 557 -13.43 1.30 -29.86
CA VAL A 557 -14.22 1.94 -28.83
C VAL A 557 -13.22 1.91 -27.69
N ALA A 558 -12.52 3.03 -27.46
CA ALA A 558 -11.84 3.25 -26.20
C ALA A 558 -12.81 2.68 -25.17
N PRO A 559 -12.49 1.56 -24.52
CA PRO A 559 -13.37 1.15 -23.48
C PRO A 559 -13.32 2.37 -22.57
N GLU A 560 -14.46 3.04 -22.40
CA GLU A 560 -14.70 3.82 -21.20
C GLU A 560 -14.77 2.86 -20.00
N THR A 561 -14.02 1.74 -19.98
CA THR A 561 -13.09 1.62 -18.88
C THR A 561 -12.18 2.85 -18.98
N MET A 562 -12.63 3.96 -18.37
CA MET A 562 -11.71 4.70 -17.53
C MET A 562 -10.82 3.64 -16.89
N SER A 563 -9.62 3.43 -17.43
CA SER A 563 -8.53 2.88 -16.64
C SER A 563 -8.34 4.01 -15.66
N TRP A 564 -9.15 3.97 -14.62
CA TRP A 564 -8.87 4.70 -13.43
C TRP A 564 -7.49 4.19 -13.05
N ASN A 565 -6.46 4.96 -13.37
CA ASN A 565 -5.14 4.84 -12.74
C ASN A 565 -5.25 5.13 -11.23
N LEU A 566 -6.44 4.95 -10.63
CA LEU A 566 -6.68 4.83 -9.21
C LEU A 566 -5.85 3.63 -8.73
N GLN A 567 -4.70 3.95 -8.15
CA GLN A 567 -3.96 3.00 -7.35
C GLN A 567 -4.88 2.57 -6.19
N ILE A 568 -5.18 1.27 -6.09
CA ILE A 568 -6.02 0.75 -5.01
C ILE A 568 -5.17 0.76 -3.73
N PRO A 569 -5.60 1.45 -2.65
CA PRO A 569 -4.86 1.50 -1.40
C PRO A 569 -4.61 0.12 -0.79
N ALA A 570 -3.46 -0.05 -0.11
CA ALA A 570 -3.13 -1.31 0.54
C ALA A 570 -4.17 -1.69 1.61
N GLY A 571 -4.73 -2.89 1.52
CA GLY A 571 -5.75 -3.38 2.46
C GLY A 571 -7.16 -2.80 2.22
N PHE A 572 -7.39 -2.12 1.09
CA PHE A 572 -8.72 -1.76 0.64
C PHE A 572 -9.59 -3.01 0.46
N SER A 573 -10.82 -2.99 0.99
CA SER A 573 -11.77 -4.10 0.89
C SER A 573 -13.21 -3.60 0.79
N GLU A 574 -14.04 -4.32 0.04
CA GLU A 574 -15.45 -3.96 -0.16
C GLU A 574 -16.24 -3.90 1.15
N GLU A 575 -15.92 -4.76 2.12
CA GLU A 575 -16.61 -4.83 3.42
C GLU A 575 -16.43 -3.56 4.25
N ILE A 576 -15.22 -2.99 4.26
CA ILE A 576 -14.93 -1.77 5.03
C ILE A 576 -15.58 -0.57 4.34
N VAL A 577 -15.55 -0.51 3.00
CA VAL A 577 -16.25 0.53 2.22
C VAL A 577 -17.76 0.45 2.41
N ALA A 578 -18.34 -0.76 2.45
CA ALA A 578 -19.76 -0.95 2.75
C ALA A 578 -20.13 -0.43 4.14
N THR A 579 -19.25 -0.63 5.13
CA THR A 579 -19.41 -0.09 6.48
C THR A 579 -19.35 1.44 6.48
N TRP A 580 -18.36 2.02 5.80
CA TRP A 580 -18.24 3.47 5.64
C TRP A 580 -19.45 4.08 4.93
N ASN A 581 -19.93 3.45 3.85
CA ASN A 581 -21.11 3.87 3.09
C ASN A 581 -22.39 3.85 3.93
N ARG A 582 -22.52 2.90 4.86
CA ARG A 582 -23.63 2.88 5.83
C ARG A 582 -23.55 4.09 6.76
N SER A 583 -22.38 4.36 7.33
CA SER A 583 -22.16 5.55 8.18
C SER A 583 -22.41 6.86 7.44
N TYR A 584 -22.07 6.94 6.14
CA TYR A 584 -22.37 8.08 5.27
C TYR A 584 -23.86 8.33 5.12
N ARG A 585 -24.64 7.27 4.81
CA ARG A 585 -26.11 7.37 4.73
C ARG A 585 -26.72 7.78 6.06
N ASP A 586 -26.23 7.20 7.17
CA ASP A 586 -26.70 7.55 8.52
C ASP A 586 -26.37 9.00 8.89
N ALA A 587 -25.29 9.58 8.35
CA ALA A 587 -24.94 10.98 8.58
C ALA A 587 -25.80 11.95 7.77
N GLN A 588 -26.26 11.57 6.58
CA GLN A 588 -27.12 12.42 5.74
C GLN A 588 -28.52 12.66 6.31
N ILE A 589 -29.00 11.77 7.18
CA ILE A 589 -30.33 11.87 7.82
C ILE A 589 -30.29 12.80 9.03
N LEU A 590 -29.11 13.12 9.56
CA LEU A 590 -28.96 13.97 10.74
C LEU A 590 -29.21 15.44 10.43
N PRO A 591 -29.73 16.21 11.39
CA PRO A 591 -30.00 17.62 11.20
C PRO A 591 -28.70 18.43 11.04
N ALA A 592 -28.66 19.30 10.03
CA ALA A 592 -27.47 20.08 9.66
C ALA A 592 -27.11 21.19 10.67
N ASN A 593 -28.04 21.54 11.57
CA ASN A 593 -27.84 22.52 12.64
C ASN A 593 -27.30 21.90 13.94
N ALA A 594 -27.11 20.57 14.00
CA ALA A 594 -26.60 19.90 15.19
C ALA A 594 -25.06 19.81 15.18
N PRO A 595 -24.35 20.32 16.20
CA PRO A 595 -22.91 20.19 16.33
C PRO A 595 -22.40 18.73 16.28
N ALA A 596 -23.18 17.78 16.79
CA ALA A 596 -22.84 16.35 16.74
C ALA A 596 -22.71 15.82 15.30
N THR A 597 -23.51 16.35 14.37
CA THR A 597 -23.43 16.02 12.94
C THR A 597 -22.07 16.41 12.36
N LEU A 598 -21.53 17.57 12.75
CA LEU A 598 -20.20 18.03 12.33
C LEU A 598 -19.11 17.05 12.75
N MET A 599 -19.12 16.63 14.02
CA MET A 599 -18.15 15.65 14.55
C MET A 599 -18.24 14.32 13.80
N LYS A 600 -19.45 13.80 13.60
CA LYS A 600 -19.67 12.51 12.92
C LYS A 600 -19.10 12.54 11.51
N LEU A 601 -19.37 13.61 10.76
CA LEU A 601 -18.84 13.79 9.41
C LEU A 601 -17.31 13.91 9.40
N ARG A 602 -16.71 14.70 10.30
CA ARG A 602 -15.25 14.84 10.40
C ARG A 602 -14.56 13.51 10.69
N LYS A 603 -15.07 12.72 11.64
CA LYS A 603 -14.53 11.39 11.97
C LYS A 603 -14.68 10.40 10.82
N MET A 604 -15.76 10.48 10.07
CA MET A 604 -15.96 9.66 8.87
C MET A 604 -15.00 10.08 7.74
N ASN A 605 -14.71 11.37 7.61
CA ASN A 605 -13.68 11.89 6.68
C ASN A 605 -12.27 11.44 7.09
N GLU A 606 -11.94 11.44 8.39
CA GLU A 606 -10.69 10.85 8.93
C GLU A 606 -10.57 9.35 8.59
N ALA A 607 -11.69 8.61 8.67
CA ALA A 607 -11.75 7.20 8.28
C ALA A 607 -11.56 7.00 6.78
N ALA A 608 -12.11 7.89 5.95
CA ALA A 608 -11.89 7.85 4.51
C ALA A 608 -10.41 8.04 4.17
N VAL A 609 -9.74 9.02 4.79
CA VAL A 609 -8.30 9.25 4.62
C VAL A 609 -7.47 8.07 5.12
N SER A 610 -7.86 7.47 6.25
CA SER A 610 -7.19 6.27 6.79
C SER A 610 -7.29 5.08 5.83
N LEU A 611 -8.43 4.90 5.16
CA LEU A 611 -8.56 3.91 4.08
C LEU A 611 -7.69 4.27 2.88
N TRP A 612 -7.70 5.53 2.47
CA TRP A 612 -6.97 6.03 1.32
C TRP A 612 -5.45 5.87 1.45
N ILE A 613 -4.89 6.09 2.64
CA ILE A 613 -3.45 5.92 2.94
C ILE A 613 -3.06 4.44 3.13
N GLY A 614 -4.02 3.50 3.10
CA GLY A 614 -3.79 2.07 3.26
C GLY A 614 -3.65 1.63 4.73
N ARG A 615 -4.42 2.26 5.63
CA ARG A 615 -4.52 1.92 7.06
C ARG A 615 -5.95 1.50 7.45
N PRO A 616 -6.50 0.43 6.85
CA PRO A 616 -7.90 0.03 7.02
C PRO A 616 -8.27 -0.31 8.48
N GLY A 617 -7.33 -0.81 9.29
CA GLY A 617 -7.58 -1.12 10.71
C GLY A 617 -7.99 0.12 11.53
N LEU A 618 -7.40 1.27 11.24
CA LEU A 618 -7.73 2.54 11.90
C LEU A 618 -9.10 3.06 11.48
N ALA A 619 -9.43 2.92 10.19
CA ALA A 619 -10.74 3.30 9.66
C ALA A 619 -11.87 2.49 10.31
N VAL A 620 -11.69 1.17 10.49
CA VAL A 620 -12.67 0.32 11.16
C VAL A 620 -12.90 0.76 12.61
N GLU A 621 -11.85 1.15 13.34
CA GLU A 621 -12.02 1.67 14.69
C GLU A 621 -12.79 2.99 14.73
N GLN A 622 -12.51 3.90 13.79
CA GLN A 622 -13.17 5.20 13.71
C GLN A 622 -14.66 5.07 13.35
N LEU A 623 -15.03 4.06 12.56
CA LEU A 623 -16.41 3.81 12.12
C LEU A 623 -17.29 3.06 13.13
N LYS A 624 -16.75 2.63 14.29
CA LYS A 624 -17.52 1.88 15.30
C LYS A 624 -18.66 2.75 15.88
N PRO A 625 -19.90 2.22 15.98
CA PRO A 625 -21.08 2.99 16.40
C PRO A 625 -20.97 3.58 17.82
N ASN A 626 -20.25 2.91 18.73
CA ASN A 626 -20.10 3.34 20.13
C ASN A 626 -19.19 4.56 20.31
N VAL A 627 -18.44 4.98 19.28
CA VAL A 627 -17.60 6.19 19.34
C VAL A 627 -18.44 7.46 19.21
N TYR A 628 -19.63 7.35 18.59
CA TYR A 628 -20.49 8.49 18.27
C TYR A 628 -21.58 8.75 19.32
N SER A 629 -21.98 7.74 20.09
CA SER A 629 -23.08 7.83 21.07
C SER A 629 -22.64 8.24 22.48
N GLN A 630 -21.35 8.11 22.81
CA GLN A 630 -20.83 8.44 24.15
C GLN A 630 -20.99 9.93 24.53
N ALA A 631 -21.11 10.82 23.55
CA ALA A 631 -21.35 12.23 23.80
C ALA A 631 -22.83 12.57 24.13
N ASP A 632 -23.80 11.76 23.67
CA ASP A 632 -25.23 12.08 23.77
C ASP A 632 -25.95 11.29 24.87
N GLU A 633 -25.73 9.98 25.02
CA GLU A 633 -26.59 9.13 25.86
C GLU A 633 -26.24 9.15 27.35
N ASN A 634 -24.96 9.27 27.72
CA ASN A 634 -24.53 9.40 29.12
C ASN A 634 -24.57 10.86 29.62
N ALA A 635 -24.76 11.83 28.73
CA ALA A 635 -24.78 13.24 29.10
C ALA A 635 -26.03 13.58 29.93
N ASP A 636 -27.21 13.08 29.57
CA ASP A 636 -28.45 13.52 30.23
C ASP A 636 -28.55 13.14 31.72
N GLU A 637 -27.96 12.03 32.17
CA GLU A 637 -27.89 11.67 33.59
C GLU A 637 -26.77 12.40 34.35
N LEU A 638 -25.65 12.70 33.69
CA LEU A 638 -24.47 13.34 34.31
C LEU A 638 -24.56 14.87 34.46
N TRP A 639 -25.62 15.50 33.93
CA TRP A 639 -25.82 16.96 33.94
C TRP A 639 -27.02 17.44 34.76
N GLN A 640 -27.76 16.54 35.42
CA GLN A 640 -28.77 16.95 36.40
C GLN A 640 -28.10 17.42 37.69
N LEU A 641 -27.89 18.73 37.80
CA LEU A 641 -27.39 19.36 39.02
C LEU A 641 -28.46 19.31 40.11
N GLN A 642 -28.13 18.68 41.24
CA GLN A 642 -28.97 18.63 42.43
C GLN A 642 -28.40 19.56 43.49
N SER A 643 -29.10 20.65 43.76
CA SER A 643 -28.75 21.60 44.82
C SER A 643 -29.51 21.28 46.11
N PRO A 644 -28.96 21.63 47.28
CA PRO A 644 -29.72 21.60 48.52
C PRO A 644 -30.97 22.50 48.42
N PRO A 645 -32.08 22.14 49.09
CA PRO A 645 -33.34 22.87 49.00
C PRO A 645 -33.27 24.28 49.62
N ILE A 646 -32.31 24.53 50.51
CA ILE A 646 -32.08 25.81 51.17
C ILE A 646 -30.58 26.10 51.16
N ASP A 647 -30.17 27.18 50.48
CA ASP A 647 -28.79 27.68 50.47
C ASP A 647 -28.41 28.31 51.82
N GLY A 648 -27.17 28.04 52.27
CA GLY A 648 -26.55 28.65 53.44
C GLY A 648 -26.78 27.90 54.75
N ASP A 649 -27.61 26.85 54.76
CA ASP A 649 -27.82 26.03 55.95
C ASP A 649 -26.58 25.19 56.28
N TRP A 650 -25.90 24.67 55.27
CA TRP A 650 -24.64 23.97 55.46
C TRP A 650 -23.52 24.93 55.88
N ALA A 651 -23.43 26.12 55.27
CA ALA A 651 -22.49 27.17 55.66
C ALA A 651 -22.66 27.60 57.12
N LYS A 652 -23.91 27.79 57.57
CA LYS A 652 -24.23 28.09 58.98
C LYS A 652 -23.82 26.95 59.91
N MET A 653 -24.03 25.70 59.51
CA MET A 653 -23.62 24.53 60.27
C MET A 653 -22.09 24.46 60.40
N LEU A 654 -21.35 24.63 59.30
CA LEU A 654 -19.89 24.67 59.30
C LEU A 654 -19.36 25.82 60.18
N GLY A 655 -20.02 26.98 60.16
CA GLY A 655 -19.71 28.12 61.02
C GLY A 655 -19.97 27.86 62.50
N ARG A 656 -21.09 27.21 62.85
CA ARG A 656 -21.46 26.87 64.25
C ARG A 656 -20.58 25.78 64.85
N ARG A 657 -20.16 24.80 64.04
CA ARG A 657 -19.22 23.71 64.39
C ARG A 657 -17.74 24.13 64.23
N GLY A 658 -17.47 25.43 64.03
CA GLY A 658 -16.27 25.91 63.35
C GLY A 658 -15.00 26.15 64.19
N ILE A 659 -14.92 25.70 65.45
CA ILE A 659 -13.76 26.00 66.32
C ILE A 659 -12.69 24.89 66.26
N LYS A 660 -13.10 23.62 66.20
CA LYS A 660 -12.19 22.45 66.22
C LYS A 660 -12.04 21.81 64.84
N MET A 661 -10.88 21.18 64.61
CA MET A 661 -10.56 20.52 63.33
C MET A 661 -11.52 19.37 63.01
N ASP A 662 -11.81 18.51 63.99
CA ASP A 662 -12.62 17.29 63.78
C ASP A 662 -14.07 17.63 63.42
N GLU A 663 -14.65 18.63 64.10
CA GLU A 663 -16.02 19.11 63.83
C GLU A 663 -16.18 19.70 62.41
N ARG A 664 -15.11 20.26 61.83
CA ARG A 664 -15.08 20.72 60.43
C ARG A 664 -14.96 19.58 59.43
N LEU A 665 -14.22 18.53 59.77
CA LEU A 665 -14.12 17.33 58.93
C LEU A 665 -15.44 16.58 58.89
N ASP A 666 -16.14 16.48 60.03
CA ASP A 666 -17.47 15.88 60.10
C ASP A 666 -18.48 16.63 59.23
N ALA A 667 -18.45 17.96 59.25
CA ALA A 667 -19.31 18.79 58.39
C ALA A 667 -19.02 18.62 56.88
N LEU A 668 -17.77 18.32 56.50
CA LEU A 668 -17.40 17.98 55.12
C LEU A 668 -17.84 16.55 54.75
N ALA A 669 -17.79 15.61 55.70
CA ALA A 669 -18.29 14.24 55.49
C ALA A 669 -19.83 14.21 55.31
N GLU A 670 -20.56 15.14 55.92
CA GLU A 670 -22.01 15.27 55.67
C GLU A 670 -22.31 15.65 54.21
N LEU A 671 -21.46 16.44 53.54
CA LEU A 671 -21.60 16.71 52.11
C LEU A 671 -21.37 15.45 51.27
N GLU A 672 -20.38 14.62 51.62
CA GLU A 672 -20.10 13.36 50.94
C GLU A 672 -21.30 12.41 50.97
N THR A 673 -22.03 12.39 52.09
CA THR A 673 -23.24 11.55 52.23
C THR A 673 -24.46 12.10 51.50
N SER A 674 -24.40 13.34 51.01
CA SER A 674 -25.49 13.97 50.27
C SER A 674 -25.41 13.65 48.77
N ALA A 675 -26.56 13.52 48.11
CA ALA A 675 -26.63 13.34 46.65
C ALA A 675 -26.45 14.66 45.88
N PHE A 676 -26.07 15.76 46.56
CA PHE A 676 -25.95 17.06 45.93
C PHE A 676 -24.72 17.11 45.01
N THR A 677 -24.92 17.66 43.82
CA THR A 677 -23.89 17.87 42.80
C THR A 677 -23.70 19.36 42.47
N ASP A 678 -24.49 20.23 43.11
CA ASP A 678 -24.35 21.67 43.08
C ASP A 678 -24.63 22.28 44.46
N LEU A 679 -24.16 23.50 44.69
CA LEU A 679 -24.37 24.25 45.92
C LEU A 679 -24.91 25.64 45.61
N GLY A 680 -25.67 26.20 46.53
CA GLY A 680 -26.03 27.61 46.47
C GLY A 680 -24.82 28.51 46.73
N HIS A 681 -25.02 29.83 46.62
CA HIS A 681 -23.93 30.81 46.67
C HIS A 681 -23.30 30.89 48.07
N GLU A 682 -24.09 30.75 49.15
CA GLU A 682 -23.57 30.82 50.51
C GLU A 682 -22.80 29.56 50.89
N ASP A 683 -23.34 28.38 50.54
CA ASP A 683 -22.68 27.10 50.79
C ASP A 683 -21.41 26.91 49.95
N ALA A 684 -21.44 27.28 48.67
CA ALA A 684 -20.27 27.26 47.79
C ALA A 684 -19.15 28.17 48.31
N ARG A 685 -19.48 29.37 48.80
CA ARG A 685 -18.51 30.29 49.42
C ARG A 685 -17.87 29.70 50.67
N ALA A 686 -18.67 29.07 51.53
CA ALA A 686 -18.15 28.42 52.73
C ALA A 686 -17.22 27.24 52.41
N LEU A 687 -17.53 26.45 51.37
CA LEU A 687 -16.69 25.34 50.92
C LEU A 687 -15.38 25.84 50.30
N ALA A 688 -15.44 26.84 49.43
CA ALA A 688 -14.25 27.47 48.84
C ALA A 688 -13.33 28.08 49.91
N GLN A 689 -13.90 28.75 50.92
CA GLN A 689 -13.13 29.25 52.06
C GLN A 689 -12.51 28.12 52.89
N ALA A 690 -13.22 27.01 53.09
CA ALA A 690 -12.65 25.85 53.78
C ALA A 690 -11.44 25.25 53.04
N ALA A 691 -11.51 25.19 51.70
CA ALA A 691 -10.41 24.73 50.85
C ALA A 691 -9.22 25.70 50.81
N LEU A 692 -9.48 27.01 50.70
CA LEU A 692 -8.46 28.00 50.42
C LEU A 692 -7.88 28.69 51.67
N THR A 693 -8.71 29.00 52.67
CA THR A 693 -8.33 29.91 53.77
C THR A 693 -8.31 29.24 55.15
N SER A 694 -8.73 27.97 55.27
CA SER A 694 -8.70 27.24 56.54
C SER A 694 -7.29 27.15 57.13
N VAL A 695 -7.18 27.30 58.46
CA VAL A 695 -5.90 27.17 59.19
C VAL A 695 -5.39 25.73 59.16
N TYR A 696 -6.30 24.75 59.19
CA TYR A 696 -5.96 23.32 59.27
C TYR A 696 -5.75 22.72 57.88
N SER A 697 -4.55 22.20 57.60
CA SER A 697 -4.22 21.59 56.30
C SER A 697 -5.12 20.40 55.94
N ARG A 698 -5.50 19.57 56.92
CA ARG A 698 -6.41 18.43 56.70
C ARG A 698 -7.80 18.86 56.22
N VAL A 699 -8.30 19.97 56.74
CA VAL A 699 -9.59 20.54 56.31
C VAL A 699 -9.48 21.09 54.88
N ARG A 700 -8.35 21.71 54.53
CA ARG A 700 -8.11 22.19 53.16
C ARG A 700 -8.09 21.04 52.16
N VAL A 701 -7.30 19.99 52.43
CA VAL A 701 -7.21 18.79 51.57
C VAL A 701 -8.57 18.12 51.42
N ALA A 702 -9.29 17.90 52.52
CA ALA A 702 -10.62 17.29 52.47
C ALA A 702 -11.61 18.15 51.66
N ALA A 703 -11.63 19.48 51.86
CA ALA A 703 -12.50 20.36 51.08
C ALA A 703 -12.12 20.40 49.59
N THR A 704 -10.83 20.40 49.26
CA THR A 704 -10.32 20.29 47.88
C THR A 704 -10.78 18.99 47.23
N GLU A 705 -10.66 17.86 47.93
CA GLU A 705 -11.12 16.56 47.45
C GLU A 705 -12.63 16.58 47.16
N ARG A 706 -13.45 17.16 48.04
CA ARG A 706 -14.90 17.31 47.80
C ARG A 706 -15.23 18.18 46.60
N ILE A 707 -14.52 19.29 46.44
CA ILE A 707 -14.72 20.18 45.28
C ILE A 707 -14.46 19.41 43.98
N VAL A 708 -13.35 18.67 43.91
CA VAL A 708 -12.94 17.94 42.69
C VAL A 708 -13.84 16.72 42.44
N SER A 709 -14.19 15.96 43.48
CA SER A 709 -14.92 14.69 43.32
C SER A 709 -16.42 14.86 43.16
N GLN A 710 -17.03 15.83 43.87
CA GLN A 710 -18.49 15.94 44.01
C GLN A 710 -19.07 17.18 43.33
N PHE A 711 -18.32 18.29 43.30
CA PHE A 711 -18.77 19.56 42.72
C PHE A 711 -17.96 20.05 41.51
N PRO A 712 -17.42 19.18 40.62
CA PRO A 712 -16.57 19.65 39.53
C PRO A 712 -17.33 20.55 38.52
N LYS A 713 -18.66 20.37 38.42
CA LYS A 713 -19.53 21.07 37.47
C LYS A 713 -20.31 22.23 38.08
N SER A 714 -20.10 22.53 39.36
CA SER A 714 -20.83 23.60 40.05
C SER A 714 -20.27 24.97 39.68
N LYS A 715 -21.08 25.77 38.98
CA LYS A 715 -20.75 27.16 38.66
C LYS A 715 -20.50 27.99 39.92
N ASN A 716 -21.34 27.82 40.94
CA ASN A 716 -21.25 28.61 42.16
C ASN A 716 -19.97 28.31 42.95
N VAL A 717 -19.53 27.04 42.98
CA VAL A 717 -18.25 26.64 43.58
C VAL A 717 -17.07 27.21 42.80
N ALA A 718 -17.08 27.13 41.46
CA ALA A 718 -16.03 27.71 40.62
C ALA A 718 -15.89 29.24 40.82
N VAL A 719 -17.00 29.97 40.84
CA VAL A 719 -17.04 31.41 41.12
C VAL A 719 -16.55 31.70 42.54
N ALA A 720 -16.97 30.92 43.54
CA ALA A 720 -16.55 31.09 44.92
C ALA A 720 -15.04 30.88 45.11
N ILE A 721 -14.43 29.93 44.41
CA ILE A 721 -12.98 29.70 44.40
C ILE A 721 -12.27 30.89 43.74
N LEU A 722 -12.79 31.38 42.61
CA LEU A 722 -12.24 32.54 41.92
C LEU A 722 -12.24 33.79 42.81
N ASP A 723 -13.33 34.02 43.55
CA ASP A 723 -13.49 35.14 44.47
C ASP A 723 -12.53 35.04 45.67
N ALA A 724 -12.28 33.83 46.18
CA ALA A 724 -11.43 33.59 47.34
C ALA A 724 -9.94 33.34 47.01
N LEU A 725 -9.58 33.29 45.72
CA LEU A 725 -8.24 32.89 45.26
C LEU A 725 -7.11 33.79 45.82
N SER A 726 -7.36 35.09 45.99
CA SER A 726 -6.38 36.05 46.52
C SER A 726 -6.05 35.83 47.99
N ASP A 727 -6.97 35.22 48.74
CA ASP A 727 -6.93 35.15 50.20
C ASP A 727 -6.44 33.77 50.70
N ALA A 728 -6.01 32.93 49.76
CA ALA A 728 -5.66 31.56 49.99
C ALA A 728 -4.29 31.40 50.68
N LYS A 729 -4.17 30.39 51.55
CA LYS A 729 -3.02 30.22 52.45
C LYS A 729 -1.86 29.40 51.88
N SER A 730 -2.05 28.66 50.79
CA SER A 730 -1.04 27.76 50.21
C SER A 730 -1.10 27.81 48.69
N GLU A 731 -0.04 28.31 48.06
CA GLU A 731 0.04 28.46 46.59
C GLU A 731 0.07 27.08 45.89
N GLU A 732 0.82 26.11 46.43
CA GLU A 732 0.89 24.73 45.93
C GLU A 732 -0.48 24.04 45.92
N GLN A 733 -1.24 24.09 47.03
CA GLN A 733 -2.55 23.45 47.11
C GLN A 733 -3.59 24.11 46.19
N ILE A 734 -3.48 25.42 45.96
CA ILE A 734 -4.32 26.13 44.99
C ILE A 734 -4.00 25.64 43.58
N LEU A 735 -2.72 25.51 43.24
CA LEU A 735 -2.29 25.09 41.92
C LEU A 735 -2.79 23.68 41.61
N THR A 736 -2.69 22.77 42.59
CA THR A 736 -3.28 21.42 42.49
C THR A 736 -4.80 21.46 42.37
N LEU A 737 -5.50 22.23 43.20
CA LEU A 737 -6.96 22.34 43.15
C LEU A 737 -7.43 22.89 41.80
N VAL A 738 -6.84 23.98 41.32
CA VAL A 738 -7.22 24.60 40.05
C VAL A 738 -6.90 23.66 38.89
N ALA A 739 -5.70 23.07 38.85
CA ALA A 739 -5.34 22.11 37.80
C ALA A 739 -6.27 20.89 37.79
N GLN A 740 -6.66 20.35 38.95
CA GLN A 740 -7.59 19.22 39.03
C GLN A 740 -9.03 19.60 38.68
N LEU A 741 -9.47 20.80 39.06
CA LEU A 741 -10.84 21.26 38.81
C LEU A 741 -11.06 21.69 37.35
N THR A 742 -10.07 22.34 36.74
CA THR A 742 -10.17 22.87 35.38
C THR A 742 -9.47 22.00 34.34
N GLU A 743 -8.81 20.92 34.76
CA GLU A 743 -7.98 20.03 33.93
C GLU A 743 -6.87 20.77 33.14
N ALA A 744 -6.56 22.01 33.53
CA ALA A 744 -5.65 22.88 32.78
C ALA A 744 -4.20 22.67 33.23
N ILE A 745 -3.28 22.68 32.27
CA ILE A 745 -1.84 22.70 32.56
C ILE A 745 -1.46 24.12 32.99
N LEU A 746 -1.15 24.28 34.28
CA LEU A 746 -0.77 25.56 34.86
C LEU A 746 0.76 25.70 34.93
N PRO A 747 1.30 26.93 34.78
CA PRO A 747 2.71 27.20 35.03
C PRO A 747 3.06 26.92 36.48
N ASP A 748 4.33 26.59 36.75
CA ASP A 748 4.82 26.38 38.12
C ASP A 748 4.61 27.61 39.01
N GLN A 749 4.50 27.42 40.33
CA GLN A 749 4.27 28.47 41.33
C GLN A 749 5.36 29.55 41.34
N THR A 750 6.55 29.24 40.79
CA THR A 750 7.65 30.20 40.63
C THR A 750 7.47 31.15 39.44
N ASP A 751 6.54 30.88 38.52
CA ASP A 751 6.27 31.71 37.35
C ASP A 751 5.40 32.93 37.71
N GLN A 752 5.86 34.13 37.38
CA GLN A 752 5.12 35.38 37.63
C GLN A 752 3.69 35.41 37.05
N PHE A 753 3.39 34.58 36.03
CA PHE A 753 2.09 34.54 35.38
C PHE A 753 1.13 33.49 35.95
N TRP A 754 1.55 32.65 36.90
CA TRP A 754 0.74 31.53 37.39
C TRP A 754 -0.63 32.00 37.92
N LYS A 755 -0.68 33.08 38.72
CA LYS A 755 -1.94 33.63 39.27
C LYS A 755 -2.90 34.10 38.18
N ALA A 756 -2.39 34.72 37.12
CA ALA A 756 -3.21 35.19 36.00
C ALA A 756 -3.77 34.01 35.21
N GLN A 757 -2.95 32.96 34.98
CA GLN A 757 -3.38 31.74 34.28
C GLN A 757 -4.38 30.93 35.10
N SER A 758 -4.19 30.77 36.41
CA SER A 758 -5.16 30.10 37.29
C SER A 758 -6.50 30.84 37.33
N ARG A 759 -6.50 32.19 37.38
CA ARG A 759 -7.75 32.97 37.28
C ARG A 759 -8.42 32.78 35.93
N ARG A 760 -7.66 32.78 34.83
CA ARG A 760 -8.20 32.55 33.48
C ARG A 760 -8.86 31.18 33.38
N ALA A 761 -8.17 30.13 33.83
CA ALA A 761 -8.67 28.76 33.84
C ALA A 761 -9.97 28.64 34.65
N LEU A 762 -10.02 29.22 35.86
CA LEU A 762 -11.23 29.24 36.68
C LEU A 762 -12.38 30.03 36.07
N VAL A 763 -12.12 31.17 35.44
CA VAL A 763 -13.14 31.95 34.73
C VAL A 763 -13.71 31.14 33.57
N GLN A 764 -12.85 30.51 32.77
CA GLN A 764 -13.28 29.66 31.67
C GLN A 764 -14.11 28.48 32.18
N HIS A 765 -13.64 27.79 33.23
CA HIS A 765 -14.38 26.71 33.87
C HIS A 765 -15.75 27.17 34.38
N ALA A 766 -15.83 28.32 35.06
CA ALA A 766 -17.09 28.86 35.59
C ALA A 766 -18.10 29.27 34.50
N LEU A 767 -17.64 29.63 33.30
CA LEU A 767 -18.51 29.96 32.17
C LEU A 767 -19.15 28.71 31.55
N VAL A 768 -18.46 27.57 31.58
CA VAL A 768 -18.90 26.31 31.00
C VAL A 768 -19.64 25.44 32.03
N ALA A 769 -19.25 25.52 33.31
CA ALA A 769 -19.82 24.77 34.42
C ALA A 769 -21.35 24.89 34.50
N GLY A 770 -22.04 23.74 34.47
CA GLY A 770 -23.49 23.65 34.51
C GLY A 770 -24.20 24.00 33.21
N ASN A 771 -23.48 24.33 32.13
CA ASN A 771 -24.04 24.60 30.82
C ASN A 771 -23.77 23.44 29.85
N LYS A 772 -24.77 22.57 29.68
CA LYS A 772 -24.69 21.38 28.81
C LYS A 772 -24.31 21.74 27.36
N SER A 773 -24.82 22.83 26.81
CA SER A 773 -24.57 23.17 25.39
C SER A 773 -23.14 23.66 25.15
N LEU A 774 -22.54 24.38 26.11
CA LEU A 774 -21.14 24.82 26.01
C LEU A 774 -20.17 23.64 26.20
N HIS A 775 -20.42 22.75 27.15
CA HIS A 775 -19.63 21.52 27.31
C HIS A 775 -19.69 20.63 26.07
N MET A 776 -20.86 20.53 25.43
CA MET A 776 -21.01 19.80 24.17
C MET A 776 -20.17 20.44 23.06
N LEU A 777 -20.15 21.77 22.95
CA LEU A 777 -19.33 22.48 21.98
C LEU A 777 -17.82 22.31 22.25
N ASP A 778 -17.38 22.35 23.51
CA ASP A 778 -15.98 22.10 23.88
C ASP A 778 -15.56 20.66 23.57
N ALA A 779 -16.41 19.67 23.89
CA ALA A 779 -16.17 18.27 23.53
C ALA A 779 -16.08 18.08 22.01
N ILE A 780 -16.88 18.82 21.25
CA ILE A 780 -16.85 18.80 19.80
C ILE A 780 -15.60 19.46 19.24
N ALA A 781 -15.20 20.61 19.78
CA ALA A 781 -13.96 21.28 19.41
C ALA A 781 -12.74 20.38 19.72
N ALA A 782 -12.70 19.76 20.89
CA ALA A 782 -11.64 18.84 21.30
C ALA A 782 -11.58 17.60 20.39
N GLY A 783 -12.71 16.95 20.13
CA GLY A 783 -12.72 15.77 19.26
C GLY A 783 -12.46 16.10 17.78
N MET A 784 -12.82 17.30 17.31
CA MET A 784 -12.46 17.80 15.99
C MET A 784 -10.94 18.01 15.91
N THR A 785 -10.35 18.68 16.90
CA THR A 785 -8.89 18.87 17.02
C THR A 785 -8.16 17.51 17.02
N ASN A 786 -8.63 16.56 17.82
CA ASN A 786 -8.06 15.22 17.90
C ASN A 786 -8.18 14.47 16.57
N SER A 787 -9.30 14.63 15.85
CA SER A 787 -9.51 14.03 14.53
C SER A 787 -8.52 14.58 13.50
N LEU A 788 -8.39 15.91 13.45
CA LEU A 788 -7.48 16.60 12.53
C LEU A 788 -6.01 16.29 12.84
N LEU A 789 -5.64 16.25 14.13
CA LEU A 789 -4.28 15.89 14.55
C LEU A 789 -3.97 14.43 14.25
N SER A 790 -4.95 13.53 14.42
CA SER A 790 -4.79 12.11 14.07
C SER A 790 -4.51 11.96 12.57
N GLU A 791 -5.25 12.68 11.72
CA GLU A 791 -5.00 12.70 10.28
C GLU A 791 -3.65 13.34 9.92
N TYR A 792 -3.28 14.43 10.57
CA TYR A 792 -1.96 15.06 10.39
C TYR A 792 -0.81 14.07 10.69
N LEU A 793 -0.90 13.33 11.80
CA LEU A 793 0.10 12.34 12.19
C LEU A 793 0.12 11.12 11.24
N LEU A 794 -1.02 10.80 10.59
CA LEU A 794 -1.05 9.78 9.54
C LEU A 794 -0.28 10.23 8.30
N LEU A 795 -0.37 11.50 7.94
CA LEU A 795 0.37 12.08 6.81
C LEU A 795 1.85 12.31 7.15
N ARG A 796 2.17 12.55 8.42
CA ARG A 796 3.54 12.75 8.92
C ARG A 796 3.87 11.80 10.08
N PRO A 797 4.16 10.52 9.80
CA PRO A 797 4.41 9.52 10.83
C PRO A 797 5.67 9.78 11.67
N THR A 798 6.59 10.62 11.19
CA THR A 798 7.81 11.03 11.92
C THR A 798 7.63 12.30 12.75
N ALA A 799 6.49 12.99 12.64
CA ALA A 799 6.22 14.19 13.41
C ALA A 799 5.83 13.84 14.85
N LEU A 800 6.45 14.53 15.81
CA LEU A 800 6.02 14.45 17.21
C LEU A 800 4.72 15.24 17.38
N PRO A 801 3.76 14.73 18.18
CA PRO A 801 2.59 15.51 18.54
C PRO A 801 3.03 16.77 19.30
N PRO A 802 2.40 17.93 19.05
CA PRO A 802 2.73 19.15 19.76
C PRO A 802 2.49 18.99 21.27
N SER A 803 3.39 19.56 22.07
CA SER A 803 3.39 19.45 23.53
C SER A 803 2.41 20.40 24.23
N HIS A 804 1.63 21.17 23.48
CA HIS A 804 0.66 22.15 24.00
C HIS A 804 -0.73 21.88 23.41
N GLU A 805 -1.77 22.34 24.12
CA GLU A 805 -3.14 22.27 23.62
C GLU A 805 -3.29 23.05 22.32
N LEU A 806 -3.84 22.40 21.30
CA LEU A 806 -4.12 22.99 19.99
C LEU A 806 -5.58 23.40 19.88
N SER A 807 -5.84 24.50 19.18
CA SER A 807 -7.20 24.82 18.74
C SER A 807 -7.56 24.03 17.46
N PRO A 808 -8.86 23.88 17.13
CA PRO A 808 -9.29 23.27 15.87
C PRO A 808 -8.71 23.99 14.64
N LEU A 809 -8.52 25.31 14.72
CA LEU A 809 -7.96 26.11 13.63
C LEU A 809 -6.47 25.81 13.41
N ASP A 810 -5.70 25.68 14.49
CA ASP A 810 -4.28 25.33 14.44
C ASP A 810 -4.11 23.92 13.87
N ALA A 811 -4.91 22.96 14.35
CA ALA A 811 -4.89 21.58 13.85
C ALA A 811 -5.26 21.49 12.36
N PHE A 812 -6.24 22.29 11.89
CA PHE A 812 -6.57 22.38 10.47
C PHE A 812 -5.43 22.96 9.64
N THR A 813 -4.76 23.99 10.16
CA THR A 813 -3.62 24.63 9.50
C THR A 813 -2.49 23.63 9.33
N MET A 814 -2.15 22.90 10.39
CA MET A 814 -1.15 21.82 10.33
C MET A 814 -1.53 20.73 9.32
N LEU A 815 -2.79 20.33 9.27
CA LEU A 815 -3.28 19.32 8.33
C LEU A 815 -3.17 19.81 6.88
N VAL A 816 -3.65 21.03 6.59
CA VAL A 816 -3.59 21.65 5.27
C VAL A 816 -2.15 21.80 4.81
N ASP A 817 -1.24 22.24 5.68
CA ASP A 817 0.18 22.37 5.36
C ASP A 817 0.86 21.02 5.13
N ALA A 818 0.44 19.97 5.85
CA ALA A 818 0.91 18.60 5.59
C ALA A 818 0.51 18.11 4.19
N TRP A 819 -0.73 18.36 3.78
CA TRP A 819 -1.17 18.01 2.42
C TRP A 819 -0.49 18.86 1.34
N LYS A 820 -0.34 20.18 1.54
CA LYS A 820 0.37 21.06 0.60
C LYS A 820 1.81 20.62 0.34
N GLN A 821 2.53 20.18 1.37
CA GLN A 821 3.89 19.67 1.20
C GLN A 821 3.96 18.39 0.37
N LYS A 822 2.88 17.60 0.36
CA LYS A 822 2.75 16.39 -0.47
C LYS A 822 2.44 16.71 -1.93
N LEU A 823 1.92 17.91 -2.22
CA LEU A 823 1.49 18.39 -3.54
C LEU A 823 2.23 19.69 -3.96
N PRO A 824 3.56 19.67 -4.15
CA PRO A 824 4.35 20.88 -4.38
C PRO A 824 4.11 21.55 -5.74
N ASP A 825 3.64 20.80 -6.75
CA ASP A 825 3.58 21.26 -8.15
C ASP A 825 2.28 22.00 -8.52
N TYR A 826 1.28 22.04 -7.64
CA TYR A 826 -0.02 22.67 -7.93
C TYR A 826 -0.17 24.03 -7.25
N SER A 827 -0.45 25.07 -8.05
CA SER A 827 -0.77 26.41 -7.53
C SER A 827 -2.21 26.46 -7.00
N ILE A 828 -2.37 26.33 -5.68
CA ILE A 828 -3.67 26.47 -5.02
C ILE A 828 -4.09 27.94 -5.05
N SER A 829 -4.94 28.30 -6.01
CA SER A 829 -5.48 29.65 -6.14
C SER A 829 -6.54 29.83 -5.05
N THR A 830 -6.20 30.49 -3.95
CA THR A 830 -7.13 30.81 -2.86
C THR A 830 -8.21 31.78 -3.37
N HIS A 831 -9.27 31.27 -3.98
CA HIS A 831 -10.39 32.07 -4.49
C HIS A 831 -11.35 32.52 -3.38
N VAL A 832 -11.14 32.07 -2.14
CA VAL A 832 -11.93 32.50 -0.98
C VAL A 832 -11.39 33.85 -0.49
N LYS A 833 -12.05 34.95 -0.90
CA LYS A 833 -11.75 36.29 -0.40
C LYS A 833 -11.94 36.33 1.13
N SER A 834 -10.83 36.51 1.84
CA SER A 834 -10.81 36.81 3.27
C SER A 834 -11.36 38.22 3.52
N SER A 835 -12.62 38.32 3.94
CA SER A 835 -13.19 39.61 4.32
C SER A 835 -14.04 39.56 5.59
N THR A 836 -13.72 38.71 6.58
CA THR A 836 -14.42 38.70 7.89
C THR A 836 -13.56 38.13 9.05
N ASP A 837 -13.62 38.80 10.21
CA ASP A 837 -12.73 38.64 11.40
C ASP A 837 -13.17 37.53 12.41
N GLY A 838 -13.73 36.40 11.98
CA GLY A 838 -14.30 35.39 12.89
C GLY A 838 -13.62 34.01 12.88
N ILE A 839 -13.31 33.44 14.07
CA ILE A 839 -12.64 32.11 14.21
C ILE A 839 -13.41 30.99 13.47
N LEU A 840 -14.74 30.91 13.62
CA LEU A 840 -15.55 29.90 12.92
C LEU A 840 -15.54 30.09 11.40
N GLN A 841 -15.43 31.34 10.93
CA GLN A 841 -15.28 31.63 9.50
C GLN A 841 -13.93 31.17 8.99
N SER A 842 -12.86 31.38 9.76
CA SER A 842 -11.53 30.86 9.43
C SER A 842 -11.52 29.33 9.36
N ILE A 843 -12.18 28.64 10.29
CA ILE A 843 -12.30 27.17 10.24
C ILE A 843 -13.06 26.73 8.99
N LEU A 844 -14.19 27.37 8.67
CA LEU A 844 -14.94 27.08 7.44
C LEU A 844 -14.08 27.28 6.18
N GLN A 845 -13.27 28.33 6.13
CA GLN A 845 -12.34 28.57 5.03
C GLN A 845 -11.30 27.45 4.91
N MET A 846 -10.76 26.97 6.03
CA MET A 846 -9.82 25.85 6.05
C MET A 846 -10.46 24.54 5.60
N GLN A 847 -11.73 24.29 5.92
CA GLN A 847 -12.48 23.13 5.41
C GLN A 847 -12.65 23.16 3.89
N LEU A 848 -12.95 24.34 3.33
CA LEU A 848 -13.08 24.51 1.89
C LEU A 848 -11.75 24.36 1.17
N LEU A 849 -10.68 24.94 1.74
CA LEU A 849 -9.33 24.78 1.22
C LEU A 849 -8.88 23.32 1.27
N TYR A 850 -9.22 22.61 2.35
CA TYR A 850 -8.95 21.18 2.46
C TYR A 850 -9.70 20.37 1.40
N LEU A 851 -10.97 20.69 1.12
CA LEU A 851 -11.73 20.06 0.04
C LEU A 851 -11.08 20.30 -1.34
N GLU A 852 -10.63 21.53 -1.63
CA GLU A 852 -9.90 21.85 -2.87
C GLU A 852 -8.62 21.02 -2.99
N ILE A 853 -7.85 20.90 -1.90
CA ILE A 853 -6.65 20.07 -1.85
C ILE A 853 -6.97 18.60 -2.15
N LEU A 854 -8.04 18.04 -1.59
CA LEU A 854 -8.45 16.67 -1.88
C LEU A 854 -8.83 16.47 -3.35
N THR A 855 -9.50 17.45 -3.97
CA THR A 855 -9.78 17.38 -5.42
C THR A 855 -8.54 17.46 -6.28
N ILE A 856 -7.51 18.21 -5.85
CA ILE A 856 -6.22 18.26 -6.52
C ILE A 856 -5.46 16.95 -6.34
N GLU A 857 -5.44 16.38 -5.14
CA GLU A 857 -4.87 15.04 -4.89
C GLU A 857 -5.57 14.01 -5.77
N GLU A 858 -6.90 14.00 -5.82
CA GLU A 858 -7.65 13.10 -6.71
C GLU A 858 -7.21 13.25 -8.18
N ALA A 859 -7.11 14.48 -8.69
CA ALA A 859 -6.67 14.72 -10.06
C ALA A 859 -5.23 14.27 -10.32
N HIS A 860 -4.33 14.52 -9.37
CA HIS A 860 -2.95 14.03 -9.42
C HIS A 860 -2.92 12.49 -9.52
N TRP A 861 -3.74 11.80 -8.71
CA TRP A 861 -3.87 10.34 -8.76
C TRP A 861 -4.49 9.84 -10.06
N ARG A 862 -5.42 10.62 -10.64
CA ARG A 862 -6.01 10.34 -11.95
C ARG A 862 -5.06 10.67 -13.12
N GLY A 863 -3.88 11.23 -12.86
CA GLY A 863 -2.92 11.65 -13.89
C GLY A 863 -3.41 12.85 -14.72
N GLN A 864 -4.23 13.71 -14.13
CA GLN A 864 -4.80 14.90 -14.78
C GLN A 864 -4.00 16.15 -14.42
N ASP A 865 -3.58 16.91 -15.43
CA ASP A 865 -2.80 18.14 -15.27
C ASP A 865 -3.66 19.38 -14.94
N ALA A 866 -4.98 19.31 -15.12
CA ALA A 866 -5.90 20.43 -14.91
C ALA A 866 -7.16 19.99 -14.15
N VAL A 867 -7.47 20.70 -13.06
CA VAL A 867 -8.68 20.51 -12.26
C VAL A 867 -9.63 21.67 -12.53
N GLU A 868 -10.85 21.38 -12.95
CA GLU A 868 -11.95 22.35 -12.80
C GLU A 868 -12.22 22.52 -11.30
N LEU A 869 -11.72 23.61 -10.74
CA LEU A 869 -11.94 23.97 -9.33
C LEU A 869 -13.44 24.01 -9.03
N LEU A 870 -13.82 23.40 -7.90
CA LEU A 870 -15.19 23.39 -7.41
C LEU A 870 -15.76 24.81 -7.35
N GLN A 871 -16.86 25.05 -8.09
CA GLN A 871 -17.63 26.27 -7.91
C GLN A 871 -18.25 26.25 -6.49
N THR A 872 -17.79 27.16 -5.63
CA THR A 872 -18.25 27.35 -4.24
C THR A 872 -19.69 27.86 -4.11
N ALA A 873 -20.46 27.88 -5.21
CA ALA A 873 -21.77 28.51 -5.36
C ALA A 873 -22.85 27.99 -4.40
N ASP A 874 -22.72 26.77 -3.87
CA ASP A 874 -23.77 26.09 -3.08
C ASP A 874 -23.70 26.27 -1.55
N LEU A 875 -22.75 27.04 -1.01
CA LEU A 875 -22.71 27.33 0.44
C LEU A 875 -23.84 28.27 0.90
N GLY A 876 -24.49 28.97 -0.05
CA GLY A 876 -25.54 29.96 0.20
C GLY A 876 -26.84 29.42 0.80
N ASN A 877 -26.99 28.09 0.95
CA ASN A 877 -28.17 27.47 1.54
C ASN A 877 -28.10 27.35 3.08
N GLY A 878 -26.93 27.52 3.69
CA GLY A 878 -26.77 27.47 5.15
C GLY A 878 -27.14 28.80 5.80
N THR A 879 -28.11 28.77 6.73
CA THR A 879 -28.62 29.94 7.45
C THR A 879 -27.72 30.38 8.61
N SER A 880 -26.83 29.49 9.09
CA SER A 880 -25.85 29.76 10.14
C SER A 880 -24.46 29.26 9.76
N ILE A 881 -23.40 29.79 10.39
CA ILE A 881 -22.02 29.39 10.11
C ILE A 881 -21.74 27.91 10.44
N LEU A 882 -22.38 27.39 11.51
CA LEU A 882 -22.29 25.98 11.88
C LEU A 882 -22.90 25.08 10.79
N GLU A 883 -24.06 25.48 10.26
CA GLU A 883 -24.72 24.77 9.17
C GLU A 883 -23.84 24.77 7.90
N GLN A 884 -23.17 25.89 7.61
CA GLN A 884 -22.20 25.96 6.50
C GLN A 884 -21.00 25.04 6.72
N MET A 885 -20.48 24.93 7.96
CA MET A 885 -19.40 23.99 8.30
C MET A 885 -19.83 22.53 8.15
N VAL A 886 -21.07 22.20 8.55
CA VAL A 886 -21.64 20.85 8.35
C VAL A 886 -21.80 20.54 6.87
N ILE A 887 -22.26 21.50 6.07
CA ILE A 887 -22.34 21.37 4.61
C ILE A 887 -20.95 21.14 4.01
N ALA A 888 -19.92 21.85 4.48
CA ALA A 888 -18.55 21.67 4.01
C ALA A 888 -18.01 20.25 4.30
N GLU A 889 -18.14 19.75 5.53
CA GLU A 889 -17.75 18.36 5.86
C GLU A 889 -18.57 17.31 5.10
N SER A 890 -19.85 17.59 4.85
CA SER A 890 -20.72 16.72 4.04
C SER A 890 -20.28 16.67 2.58
N LYS A 891 -19.77 17.78 2.02
CA LYS A 891 -19.18 17.80 0.67
C LYS A 891 -17.88 17.01 0.60
N ILE A 892 -17.01 17.12 1.61
CA ILE A 892 -15.80 16.28 1.72
C ILE A 892 -16.19 14.79 1.77
N ALA A 893 -17.18 14.45 2.59
CA ALA A 893 -17.71 13.10 2.66
C ALA A 893 -18.27 12.62 1.32
N ARG A 894 -19.02 13.47 0.61
CA ARG A 894 -19.54 13.14 -0.72
C ARG A 894 -18.43 12.86 -1.73
N HIS A 895 -17.36 13.65 -1.71
CA HIS A 895 -16.20 13.42 -2.57
C HIS A 895 -15.59 12.03 -2.31
N TRP A 896 -15.35 11.66 -1.05
CA TRP A 896 -14.89 10.31 -0.69
C TRP A 896 -15.87 9.20 -1.11
N HIS A 897 -17.18 9.45 -0.98
CA HIS A 897 -18.19 8.47 -1.38
C HIS A 897 -18.12 8.13 -2.89
N VAL A 898 -17.99 9.16 -3.74
CA VAL A 898 -17.84 8.98 -5.20
C VAL A 898 -16.55 8.23 -5.50
N LEU A 899 -15.44 8.65 -4.90
CA LEU A 899 -14.13 8.03 -5.10
C LEU A 899 -14.11 6.55 -4.67
N PHE A 900 -14.75 6.20 -3.55
CA PHE A 900 -14.84 4.81 -3.11
C PHE A 900 -15.76 3.95 -3.99
N GLN A 901 -16.81 4.51 -4.58
CA GLN A 901 -17.62 3.79 -5.57
C GLN A 901 -16.79 3.45 -6.80
N GLU A 902 -16.02 4.41 -7.32
CA GLU A 902 -15.13 4.22 -8.46
C GLU A 902 -14.01 3.22 -8.14
N LEU A 903 -13.37 3.32 -6.97
CA LEU A 903 -12.36 2.36 -6.51
C LEU A 903 -12.92 0.94 -6.35
N THR A 904 -14.14 0.80 -5.86
CA THR A 904 -14.79 -0.52 -5.72
C THR A 904 -15.05 -1.13 -7.10
N GLN A 905 -15.54 -0.32 -8.05
CA GLN A 905 -15.73 -0.75 -9.42
C GLN A 905 -14.40 -1.14 -10.08
N GLU A 906 -13.33 -0.37 -9.86
CA GLU A 906 -12.00 -0.67 -10.37
C GLU A 906 -11.41 -1.94 -9.75
N LEU A 907 -11.62 -2.17 -8.45
CA LEU A 907 -11.23 -3.43 -7.79
C LEU A 907 -11.95 -4.62 -8.42
N GLN A 908 -13.26 -4.51 -8.67
CA GLN A 908 -14.05 -5.55 -9.34
C GLN A 908 -13.54 -5.77 -10.76
N ASN A 909 -13.31 -4.71 -11.52
CA ASN A 909 -12.75 -4.79 -12.87
C ASN A 909 -11.39 -5.50 -12.89
N ARG A 910 -10.53 -5.28 -11.88
CA ARG A 910 -9.22 -5.97 -11.76
C ARG A 910 -9.34 -7.41 -11.30
N GLN A 911 -10.38 -7.77 -10.55
CA GLN A 911 -10.65 -9.15 -10.15
C GLN A 911 -11.31 -9.96 -11.29
N ASP A 912 -12.13 -9.30 -12.11
CA ASP A 912 -12.81 -9.87 -13.26
C ASP A 912 -11.95 -9.83 -14.54
N SER A 913 -10.82 -9.10 -14.51
CA SER A 913 -9.80 -9.14 -15.55
C SER A 913 -8.93 -10.41 -15.37
N PRO A 914 -8.90 -11.32 -16.36
CA PRO A 914 -8.23 -12.62 -16.26
C PRO A 914 -6.70 -12.57 -16.18
#